data_AF-A0A9Q1FMR4-F1
#
_entry.id   AF-A0A9Q1FMR4-F1
#
_cell.length_a   1.000
_cell.length_b   1.000
_cell.length_c   1.000
_cell.angle_alpha   90.00
_cell.angle_beta   90.00
_cell.angle_gamma   90.00
#
_symmetry.space_group_name_H-M   'P 1'
#
loop_
_entity.id
_entity.type
_entity.pdbx_description
1 polymer ?
#
loop_
_entity_poly.entity_id
_entity_poly.type
_entity_poly.pdbx_seq_one_letter_code
_entity_poly.pdbx_strand_id
1 'polypeptide(L)'
;MSSIFTTEADISGLVFVLPSLAKEIMDSQSIEIAALGRPLHLGMLYDCLKDTFIPGISLWDQAAIQKDMNVQPQPHTYLEVSASDSFSEKTKLMDVRASLKASFLAGLVEVGGSGSYLKDKISSMKQCRVTMQYKQTTEYKQLTMTQLGKVMYPEVFDQKIATHVVTAVLYGAEAFMVFDQMALNEKDKQDIKGNMDVMIKKIPFVEISGSGKVVLTDEEKKKVEKFSCTFYGDYALEQNPTSYEEAVLLYKQLPKLLGEDKRKAVPVRVWLYPLKNLDSRAAQLVREIGVKLVSHAEAIMDQLQEAKMRANDSIRRCAAIKVPDITDKLAKFQDKLASYTVILLQNIRKVLPAIRAGTEGEQTLDNILKFHDDSSFTHDKMKKWLDEKESEIGVLENYINSLGSVPIVPPGPELDKFLFDPQYHNVTMFTFTSLKYEEPYLLNLHECLASEEFNKMQEIYLHALNNNHRLTTAAATAASNAGILSRRRYIHRGPGHNRHRTLHYPKGTNIPSLWTNSRPHVNTTHRTSNLSNLRSPPPAPLSITFALLNTRSLTNKSPVISELILDNNIDFLLLTETWQQPSDYYALNQATPTNYCYIAKPRSSGRGGGIAVLHKQSLSVTELDLNLPPMSTFEYLALSLPNSITAILLYRPPKTHPSFLSELLTIASSLSNRLLLTGDFNIHVDLPNSPLTPDFLSLLDCFHLTQHINFPTHAKGHTLDLVCSSSLPLSNLRPLPFPLSDHHCILFSAPLPSPHHSTKRSISFRNIKFVNPLTLSQLISSALPPDSAPPLFT
;
A
#
# COMPACT_ATOMS: atom_id res chain seq x y z
N MET A 1 -12.24 -42.26 -37.87
CA MET A 1 -11.88 -43.49 -38.61
C MET A 1 -10.53 -43.96 -38.12
N SER A 2 -10.52 -44.70 -37.02
CA SER A 2 -9.33 -45.18 -36.33
C SER A 2 -9.22 -46.69 -36.53
N SER A 3 -8.36 -47.13 -37.42
CA SER A 3 -7.78 -48.47 -37.37
C SER A 3 -6.63 -48.59 -38.36
N ILE A 4 -5.64 -49.38 -37.95
CA ILE A 4 -4.70 -50.19 -38.73
C ILE A 4 -3.22 -49.77 -38.54
N PHE A 5 -2.45 -50.79 -38.13
CA PHE A 5 -1.00 -50.98 -38.05
C PHE A 5 -0.27 -50.74 -36.71
N THR A 6 -0.42 -51.72 -35.83
CA THR A 6 0.69 -52.32 -35.07
C THR A 6 1.24 -53.51 -35.87
N THR A 7 2.50 -53.45 -36.29
CA THR A 7 3.36 -54.63 -36.53
C THR A 7 4.81 -54.22 -36.38
N GLU A 8 5.53 -54.93 -35.49
CA GLU A 8 6.98 -54.94 -35.38
C GLU A 8 7.58 -55.33 -36.75
N ALA A 9 8.44 -54.46 -37.27
CA ALA A 9 9.35 -54.79 -38.36
C ALA A 9 10.73 -54.26 -37.98
N ASP A 10 11.67 -55.19 -37.86
CA ASP A 10 13.10 -54.95 -37.82
C ASP A 10 13.49 -54.19 -39.11
N ILE A 11 13.80 -52.89 -38.99
CA ILE A 11 14.32 -52.10 -40.11
C ILE A 11 15.72 -51.64 -39.75
N SER A 12 16.69 -52.52 -40.02
CA SER A 12 18.05 -52.11 -40.35
C SER A 12 18.04 -51.44 -41.72
N GLY A 13 17.70 -50.16 -41.77
CA GLY A 13 17.67 -49.38 -43.01
C GLY A 13 17.73 -47.89 -42.70
N LEU A 14 18.61 -47.17 -43.41
CA LEU A 14 18.69 -45.71 -43.32
C LEU A 14 17.30 -45.10 -43.57
N VAL A 15 16.70 -44.55 -42.53
CA VAL A 15 15.45 -43.78 -42.62
C VAL A 15 15.79 -42.39 -43.14
N PHE A 16 15.55 -42.14 -44.42
CA PHE A 16 15.55 -40.79 -44.96
C PHE A 16 14.24 -40.09 -44.59
N VAL A 17 14.26 -39.33 -43.50
CA VAL A 17 13.16 -38.41 -43.18
C VAL A 17 13.23 -37.26 -44.19
N LEU A 18 12.25 -37.19 -45.09
CA LEU A 18 12.11 -36.06 -46.00
C LEU A 18 11.94 -34.75 -45.17
N PRO A 19 12.64 -33.65 -45.51
CA PRO A 19 12.55 -32.39 -44.76
C PRO A 19 11.13 -31.85 -44.57
N SER A 20 10.21 -32.16 -45.50
CA SER A 20 8.79 -31.78 -45.41
C SER A 20 8.02 -32.54 -44.32
N LEU A 21 8.31 -33.83 -44.12
CA LEU A 21 7.67 -34.65 -43.10
C LEU A 21 8.19 -34.32 -41.70
N ALA A 22 9.50 -34.04 -41.58
CA ALA A 22 10.09 -33.54 -40.33
C ALA A 22 9.43 -32.21 -39.92
N LYS A 23 9.16 -31.32 -40.88
CA LYS A 23 8.45 -30.06 -40.64
C LYS A 23 7.04 -30.28 -40.09
N GLU A 24 6.24 -31.14 -40.70
CA GLU A 24 4.86 -31.43 -40.23
C GLU A 24 4.83 -32.09 -38.84
N ILE A 25 5.80 -32.97 -38.54
CA ILE A 25 5.93 -33.59 -37.20
C ILE A 25 6.35 -32.55 -36.15
N MET A 26 7.18 -31.58 -36.51
CA MET A 26 7.58 -30.51 -35.59
C MET A 26 6.46 -29.52 -35.33
N ASP A 27 5.78 -29.07 -36.39
CA ASP A 27 4.69 -28.12 -36.29
C ASP A 27 3.54 -28.72 -35.45
N SER A 28 3.26 -30.03 -35.59
CA SER A 28 2.24 -30.74 -34.80
C SER A 28 2.59 -30.98 -33.32
N GLN A 29 3.86 -30.88 -32.93
CA GLN A 29 4.32 -31.05 -31.54
C GLN A 29 4.73 -29.75 -30.86
N SER A 30 4.76 -28.64 -31.61
CA SER A 30 5.15 -27.33 -31.10
C SER A 30 3.98 -26.62 -30.40
N ILE A 31 4.31 -25.87 -29.34
CA ILE A 31 3.34 -25.02 -28.64
C ILE A 31 3.52 -23.59 -29.13
N GLU A 32 2.45 -23.01 -29.66
CA GLU A 32 2.42 -21.62 -30.08
C GLU A 32 1.95 -20.71 -28.94
N ILE A 33 2.69 -19.64 -28.66
CA ILE A 33 2.35 -18.66 -27.63
C ILE A 33 2.53 -17.21 -28.12
N ALA A 34 1.78 -16.29 -27.53
CA ALA A 34 1.96 -14.86 -27.73
C ALA A 34 3.23 -14.37 -27.03
N ALA A 35 4.02 -13.51 -27.68
CA ALA A 35 5.26 -13.00 -27.12
C ALA A 35 5.03 -11.97 -26.00
N LEU A 36 3.98 -11.15 -26.09
CA LEU A 36 3.58 -10.14 -25.09
C LEU A 36 4.72 -9.16 -24.72
N GLY A 37 5.51 -8.75 -25.72
CA GLY A 37 6.66 -7.86 -25.55
C GLY A 37 7.89 -8.49 -24.89
N ARG A 38 7.90 -9.82 -24.70
CA ARG A 38 9.06 -10.56 -24.18
C ARG A 38 10.12 -10.74 -25.28
N PRO A 39 11.43 -10.64 -24.97
CA PRO A 39 12.52 -10.69 -25.95
C PRO A 39 12.85 -12.12 -26.43
N LEU A 40 11.85 -12.84 -26.96
CA LEU A 40 11.97 -14.23 -27.40
C LEU A 40 12.56 -14.32 -28.80
N HIS A 41 13.64 -15.08 -28.96
CA HIS A 41 14.35 -15.24 -30.24
C HIS A 41 14.65 -16.72 -30.51
N LEU A 42 14.97 -17.05 -31.76
CA LEU A 42 15.30 -18.42 -32.17
C LEU A 42 16.44 -19.00 -31.31
N GLY A 43 16.31 -20.29 -30.96
CA GLY A 43 17.28 -21.01 -30.12
C GLY A 43 17.18 -20.71 -28.62
N MET A 44 16.38 -19.72 -28.22
CA MET A 44 16.21 -19.36 -26.82
C MET A 44 15.46 -20.46 -26.05
N LEU A 45 15.95 -20.78 -24.87
CA LEU A 45 15.32 -21.73 -23.96
C LEU A 45 14.14 -21.10 -23.22
N TYR A 46 13.08 -21.90 -23.03
CA TYR A 46 11.85 -21.47 -22.36
C TYR A 46 11.36 -22.53 -21.36
N ASP A 47 10.92 -22.07 -20.19
CA ASP A 47 10.30 -22.90 -19.16
C ASP A 47 8.79 -22.68 -19.13
N CYS A 48 8.03 -23.57 -19.79
CA CYS A 48 6.56 -23.58 -19.75
C CYS A 48 5.96 -23.88 -18.38
N LEU A 49 6.74 -24.39 -17.41
CA LEU A 49 6.23 -24.59 -16.04
C LEU A 49 5.99 -23.24 -15.37
N LYS A 50 6.94 -22.30 -15.56
CA LYS A 50 6.93 -20.97 -14.94
C LYS A 50 6.57 -19.83 -15.89
N ASP A 51 6.47 -20.12 -17.19
CA ASP A 51 6.32 -19.13 -18.27
C ASP A 51 7.43 -18.08 -18.34
N THR A 52 8.67 -18.54 -18.17
CA THR A 52 9.88 -17.70 -18.18
C THR A 52 10.87 -18.14 -19.25
N PHE A 53 11.51 -17.17 -19.92
CA PHE A 53 12.64 -17.45 -20.79
C PHE A 53 13.95 -17.54 -19.99
N ILE A 54 14.93 -18.28 -20.50
CA ILE A 54 16.25 -18.42 -19.88
C ILE A 54 17.26 -17.54 -20.65
N PRO A 55 17.73 -16.41 -20.08
CA PRO A 55 18.66 -15.54 -20.76
C PRO A 55 20.08 -16.14 -20.80
N GLY A 56 20.81 -15.87 -21.87
CA GLY A 56 22.24 -16.18 -21.98
C GLY A 56 22.62 -17.63 -22.27
N ILE A 57 21.64 -18.54 -22.38
CA ILE A 57 21.86 -19.95 -22.72
C ILE A 57 21.03 -20.28 -23.97
N SER A 58 21.70 -20.76 -25.01
CA SER A 58 21.10 -21.26 -26.26
C SER A 58 21.65 -22.65 -26.54
N LEU A 59 20.83 -23.56 -27.07
CA LEU A 59 21.29 -24.92 -27.41
C LEU A 59 22.31 -24.92 -28.55
N TRP A 60 22.27 -23.90 -29.40
CA TRP A 60 23.10 -23.75 -30.59
C TRP A 60 23.71 -22.35 -30.63
N ASP A 61 24.92 -22.23 -31.18
CA ASP A 61 25.52 -20.92 -31.42
C ASP A 61 24.78 -20.13 -32.51
N GLN A 62 25.09 -18.85 -32.56
CA GLN A 62 24.48 -17.93 -33.51
C GLN A 62 24.79 -18.30 -34.97
N ALA A 63 25.94 -18.90 -35.25
CA ALA A 63 26.34 -19.27 -36.61
C ALA A 63 25.52 -20.45 -37.13
N ALA A 64 25.29 -21.47 -36.29
CA ALA A 64 24.41 -22.61 -36.58
C ALA A 64 22.96 -22.16 -36.76
N ILE A 65 22.46 -21.30 -35.87
CA ILE A 65 21.11 -20.71 -35.99
C ILE A 65 20.96 -19.96 -37.32
N GLN A 66 21.93 -19.12 -37.70
CA GLN A 66 21.87 -18.36 -38.94
C GLN A 66 21.94 -19.23 -40.19
N LYS A 67 22.75 -20.29 -40.17
CA LYS A 67 22.91 -21.21 -41.29
C LYS A 67 21.61 -21.96 -41.61
N ASP A 68 20.89 -22.39 -40.58
CA ASP A 68 19.68 -23.21 -40.70
C ASP A 68 18.39 -22.42 -40.54
N MET A 69 18.45 -21.09 -40.67
CA MET A 69 17.28 -20.23 -40.57
C MET A 69 16.59 -20.08 -41.92
N ASN A 70 15.32 -20.46 -41.96
CA ASN A 70 14.41 -20.12 -43.05
C ASN A 70 13.65 -18.85 -42.70
N VAL A 71 13.65 -17.86 -43.60
CA VAL A 71 12.95 -16.58 -43.44
C VAL A 71 11.88 -16.46 -44.52
N GLN A 72 10.64 -16.24 -44.09
CA GLN A 72 9.48 -16.08 -44.97
C GLN A 72 8.82 -14.72 -44.73
N PRO A 73 8.67 -13.86 -45.75
CA PRO A 73 7.88 -12.64 -45.62
C PRO A 73 6.42 -12.96 -45.26
N GLN A 74 5.90 -12.32 -44.23
CA GLN A 74 4.50 -12.48 -43.75
C GLN A 74 3.86 -11.11 -43.45
N PRO A 75 3.82 -10.16 -44.41
CA PRO A 75 3.31 -8.81 -44.17
C PRO A 75 1.77 -8.81 -44.12
N HIS A 76 1.20 -8.63 -42.93
CA HIS A 76 -0.25 -8.45 -42.75
C HIS A 76 -0.52 -7.33 -41.74
N THR A 77 -1.63 -6.61 -41.94
CA THR A 77 -2.10 -5.58 -41.02
C THR A 77 -3.49 -5.94 -40.55
N TYR A 78 -3.71 -5.94 -39.25
CA TYR A 78 -4.97 -6.22 -38.58
C TYR A 78 -5.38 -5.01 -37.76
N LEU A 79 -6.68 -4.72 -37.77
CA LEU A 79 -7.29 -3.65 -37.00
C LEU A 79 -8.55 -4.19 -36.33
N GLU A 80 -8.60 -4.12 -35.01
CA GLU A 80 -9.78 -4.49 -34.23
C GLU A 80 -10.16 -3.36 -33.28
N VAL A 81 -11.46 -3.22 -33.02
CA VAL A 81 -11.99 -2.26 -32.04
C VAL A 81 -12.86 -3.04 -31.07
N SER A 82 -12.60 -2.86 -29.77
CA SER A 82 -13.38 -3.50 -28.72
C SER A 82 -13.90 -2.49 -27.72
N ALA A 83 -15.18 -2.59 -27.40
CA ALA A 83 -15.85 -1.79 -26.39
C ALA A 83 -15.93 -2.52 -25.03
N SER A 84 -15.14 -3.56 -24.82
CA SER A 84 -15.05 -4.29 -23.55
C SER A 84 -13.61 -4.28 -23.03
N ASP A 85 -13.47 -4.02 -21.72
CA ASP A 85 -12.19 -4.03 -21.00
C ASP A 85 -12.01 -5.32 -20.18
N SER A 86 -12.92 -6.29 -20.30
CA SER A 86 -12.82 -7.55 -19.56
C SER A 86 -11.53 -8.27 -19.90
N PHE A 87 -10.96 -8.97 -18.91
CA PHE A 87 -9.70 -9.68 -19.12
C PHE A 87 -9.81 -10.70 -20.26
N SER A 88 -10.95 -11.39 -20.37
CA SER A 88 -11.24 -12.30 -21.49
C SER A 88 -11.12 -11.62 -22.83
N GLU A 89 -11.72 -10.44 -22.99
CA GLU A 89 -11.68 -9.71 -24.26
C GLU A 89 -10.27 -9.23 -24.59
N LYS A 90 -9.50 -8.76 -23.60
CA LYS A 90 -8.10 -8.39 -23.82
C LYS A 90 -7.26 -9.58 -24.26
N THR A 91 -7.43 -10.73 -23.62
CA THR A 91 -6.71 -11.95 -24.00
C THR A 91 -7.09 -12.47 -25.38
N LYS A 92 -8.35 -12.26 -25.79
CA LYS A 92 -8.83 -12.58 -27.14
C LYS A 92 -8.18 -11.68 -28.19
N LEU A 93 -8.18 -10.35 -27.99
CA LEU A 93 -7.52 -9.40 -28.90
C LEU A 93 -6.04 -9.76 -29.10
N MET A 94 -5.35 -10.15 -28.02
CA MET A 94 -3.94 -10.52 -28.04
C MET A 94 -3.66 -11.98 -28.44
N ASP A 95 -4.69 -12.77 -28.76
CA ASP A 95 -4.60 -14.20 -29.07
C ASP A 95 -3.80 -15.01 -28.01
N VAL A 96 -4.11 -14.74 -26.73
CA VAL A 96 -3.50 -15.39 -25.56
C VAL A 96 -4.27 -16.66 -25.23
N ARG A 97 -3.62 -17.82 -25.38
CA ARG A 97 -4.17 -19.13 -25.04
C ARG A 97 -4.38 -19.31 -23.54
N ALA A 98 -5.25 -20.25 -23.15
CA ALA A 98 -5.65 -20.51 -21.76
C ALA A 98 -4.46 -20.76 -20.81
N SER A 99 -3.42 -21.47 -21.25
CA SER A 99 -2.22 -21.73 -20.45
C SER A 99 -1.49 -20.44 -20.06
N LEU A 100 -1.21 -19.59 -21.04
CA LEU A 100 -0.55 -18.30 -20.82
C LEU A 100 -1.46 -17.31 -20.08
N LYS A 101 -2.78 -17.40 -20.29
CA LYS A 101 -3.80 -16.64 -19.57
C LYS A 101 -3.76 -16.91 -18.06
N ALA A 102 -3.71 -18.17 -17.66
CA ALA A 102 -3.59 -18.55 -16.25
C ALA A 102 -2.31 -17.99 -15.61
N SER A 103 -1.20 -18.05 -16.34
CA SER A 103 0.09 -17.52 -15.88
C SER A 103 0.08 -16.01 -15.74
N PHE A 104 -0.57 -15.30 -16.67
CA PHE A 104 -0.73 -13.86 -16.57
C PHE A 104 -1.59 -13.49 -15.35
N LEU A 105 -2.73 -14.14 -15.16
CA LEU A 105 -3.58 -13.93 -13.97
C LEU A 105 -2.80 -14.10 -12.68
N ALA A 106 -1.98 -15.14 -12.61
CA ALA A 106 -1.13 -15.44 -11.45
C ALA A 106 0.12 -14.56 -11.31
N GLY A 107 0.36 -13.64 -12.25
CA GLY A 107 1.55 -12.78 -12.27
C GLY A 107 2.88 -13.52 -12.52
N LEU A 108 2.83 -14.71 -13.14
CA LEU A 108 4.02 -15.45 -13.58
C LEU A 108 4.65 -14.87 -14.84
N VAL A 109 3.85 -14.17 -15.66
CA VAL A 109 4.30 -13.58 -16.92
C VAL A 109 4.60 -12.09 -16.73
N GLU A 110 5.83 -11.71 -17.03
CA GLU A 110 6.17 -10.31 -17.23
C GLU A 110 5.89 -9.90 -18.68
N VAL A 111 5.17 -8.80 -18.84
CA VAL A 111 4.79 -8.24 -20.15
C VAL A 111 5.44 -6.87 -20.34
N GLY A 112 5.79 -6.57 -21.58
CA GLY A 112 6.34 -5.29 -22.02
C GLY A 112 5.65 -4.79 -23.28
N GLY A 113 6.00 -3.60 -23.74
CA GLY A 113 5.46 -3.01 -24.97
C GLY A 113 3.93 -3.04 -25.00
N SER A 114 3.38 -3.53 -26.11
CA SER A 114 1.94 -3.75 -26.32
C SER A 114 1.28 -4.65 -25.27
N GLY A 115 2.00 -5.67 -24.77
CA GLY A 115 1.51 -6.58 -23.73
C GLY A 115 1.17 -5.91 -22.40
N SER A 116 1.70 -4.72 -22.16
CA SER A 116 1.34 -3.90 -20.98
C SER A 116 -0.15 -3.54 -20.93
N TYR A 117 -0.85 -3.54 -22.07
CA TYR A 117 -2.30 -3.35 -22.14
C TYR A 117 -3.09 -4.34 -21.26
N LEU A 118 -2.59 -5.57 -21.06
CA LEU A 118 -3.24 -6.56 -20.20
C LEU A 118 -3.25 -6.16 -18.71
N LYS A 119 -2.31 -5.29 -18.29
CA LYS A 119 -2.22 -4.79 -16.91
C LYS A 119 -3.12 -3.58 -16.67
N ASP A 120 -3.41 -2.83 -17.73
CA ASP A 120 -4.30 -1.68 -17.68
C ASP A 120 -5.72 -2.15 -17.33
N LYS A 121 -6.42 -1.44 -16.44
CA LYS A 121 -7.78 -1.78 -16.01
C LYS A 121 -8.55 -0.50 -15.76
N ILE A 122 -9.85 -0.52 -16.06
CA ILE A 122 -10.75 0.55 -15.59
C ILE A 122 -10.73 0.65 -14.06
N SER A 123 -10.90 1.88 -13.56
CA SER A 123 -10.81 2.21 -12.14
C SER A 123 -12.14 2.59 -11.50
N SER A 124 -13.17 2.79 -12.31
CA SER A 124 -14.51 3.28 -11.95
C SER A 124 -15.56 2.60 -12.83
N MET A 125 -16.73 2.32 -12.26
CA MET A 125 -17.90 1.85 -13.00
C MET A 125 -18.46 2.93 -13.94
N LYS A 126 -18.11 4.20 -13.72
CA LYS A 126 -18.52 5.31 -14.60
C LYS A 126 -17.60 5.52 -15.80
N GLN A 127 -16.47 4.80 -15.85
CA GLN A 127 -15.51 4.93 -16.94
C GLN A 127 -16.01 4.15 -18.17
N CYS A 128 -16.27 4.87 -19.26
CA CYS A 128 -16.50 4.30 -20.59
C CYS A 128 -15.16 4.12 -21.29
N ARG A 129 -14.94 2.93 -21.84
CA ARG A 129 -13.71 2.57 -22.53
C ARG A 129 -13.98 1.89 -23.85
N VAL A 130 -13.21 2.27 -24.87
CA VAL A 130 -13.14 1.58 -26.16
C VAL A 130 -11.67 1.55 -26.59
N THR A 131 -11.19 0.38 -26.96
CA THR A 131 -9.80 0.16 -27.35
C THR A 131 -9.70 -0.16 -28.83
N MET A 132 -8.78 0.49 -29.53
CA MET A 132 -8.38 0.14 -30.89
C MET A 132 -7.04 -0.59 -30.88
N GLN A 133 -7.02 -1.80 -31.42
CA GLN A 133 -5.81 -2.60 -31.65
C GLN A 133 -5.36 -2.44 -33.09
N TYR A 134 -4.10 -2.02 -33.26
CA TYR A 134 -3.38 -2.08 -34.53
C TYR A 134 -2.28 -3.12 -34.43
N LYS A 135 -2.27 -4.10 -35.34
CA LYS A 135 -1.25 -5.16 -35.37
C LYS A 135 -0.69 -5.29 -36.77
N GLN A 136 0.63 -5.30 -36.89
CA GLN A 136 1.32 -5.49 -38.16
C GLN A 136 2.34 -6.62 -38.05
N THR A 137 2.24 -7.65 -38.89
CA THR A 137 3.26 -8.71 -38.99
C THR A 137 4.21 -8.42 -40.14
N THR A 138 5.44 -8.93 -40.07
CA THR A 138 6.51 -8.60 -41.02
C THR A 138 7.09 -9.84 -41.68
N GLU A 139 7.68 -10.72 -40.88
CA GLU A 139 8.41 -11.89 -41.34
C GLU A 139 8.29 -13.02 -40.32
N TYR A 140 8.34 -14.25 -40.81
CA TYR A 140 8.38 -15.47 -40.02
C TYR A 140 9.74 -16.13 -40.19
N LYS A 141 10.41 -16.41 -39.07
CA LYS A 141 11.71 -17.08 -39.04
C LYS A 141 11.56 -18.42 -38.35
N GLN A 142 12.09 -19.48 -38.96
CA GLN A 142 12.02 -20.85 -38.43
C GLN A 142 13.36 -21.56 -38.61
N LEU A 143 13.72 -22.41 -37.66
CA LEU A 143 14.87 -23.30 -37.77
C LEU A 143 14.53 -24.55 -38.59
N THR A 144 15.30 -24.82 -39.65
CA THR A 144 15.25 -26.09 -40.37
C THR A 144 16.10 -27.12 -39.63
N MET A 145 15.47 -27.91 -38.75
CA MET A 145 16.16 -28.86 -37.85
C MET A 145 17.01 -29.95 -38.55
N THR A 146 16.96 -30.04 -39.88
CA THR A 146 17.68 -31.02 -40.70
C THR A 146 19.21 -30.92 -40.64
N GLN A 147 19.77 -29.85 -40.07
CA GLN A 147 21.22 -29.59 -40.01
C GLN A 147 21.74 -29.08 -38.67
N LEU A 148 20.86 -28.93 -37.66
CA LEU A 148 21.28 -28.49 -36.34
C LEU A 148 22.20 -29.55 -35.72
N GLY A 149 23.48 -29.20 -35.61
CA GLY A 149 24.53 -30.08 -35.13
C GLY A 149 24.38 -30.49 -33.66
N LYS A 150 25.47 -31.00 -33.09
CA LYS A 150 25.52 -31.41 -31.68
C LYS A 150 25.14 -30.23 -30.76
N VAL A 151 24.21 -30.47 -29.84
CA VAL A 151 23.83 -29.50 -28.79
C VAL A 151 25.10 -29.02 -28.07
N MET A 152 25.28 -27.70 -28.02
CA MET A 152 26.48 -27.10 -27.43
C MET A 152 26.52 -27.18 -25.91
N TYR A 153 25.35 -27.14 -25.28
CA TYR A 153 25.19 -27.14 -23.83
C TYR A 153 24.23 -28.27 -23.40
N PRO A 154 24.65 -29.55 -23.49
CA PRO A 154 23.82 -30.69 -23.12
C PRO A 154 23.49 -30.69 -21.61
N GLU A 155 24.23 -29.97 -20.78
CA GLU A 155 24.00 -29.87 -19.34
C GLU A 155 22.62 -29.27 -19.01
N VAL A 156 22.03 -28.51 -19.93
CA VAL A 156 20.66 -27.96 -19.80
C VAL A 156 19.63 -29.06 -19.55
N PHE A 157 19.82 -30.25 -20.14
CA PHE A 157 18.92 -31.38 -19.97
C PHE A 157 18.98 -31.95 -18.56
N ASP A 158 20.19 -32.05 -18.00
CA ASP A 158 20.42 -32.55 -16.64
C ASP A 158 20.00 -31.52 -15.57
N GLN A 159 20.21 -30.23 -15.84
CA GLN A 159 19.84 -29.13 -14.93
C GLN A 159 18.33 -28.87 -14.87
N LYS A 160 17.56 -29.32 -15.87
CA LYS A 160 16.09 -29.18 -15.93
C LYS A 160 15.61 -27.73 -15.82
N ILE A 161 16.41 -26.79 -16.33
CA ILE A 161 16.13 -25.35 -16.26
C ILE A 161 15.14 -24.86 -17.32
N ALA A 162 14.89 -25.65 -18.36
CA ALA A 162 13.98 -25.34 -19.46
C ALA A 162 13.22 -26.59 -19.90
N THR A 163 12.03 -26.38 -20.48
CA THR A 163 11.19 -27.45 -21.01
C THR A 163 11.09 -27.41 -22.53
N HIS A 164 11.29 -26.23 -23.14
CA HIS A 164 11.17 -26.00 -24.57
C HIS A 164 12.29 -25.11 -25.10
N VAL A 165 12.46 -25.11 -26.42
CA VAL A 165 13.30 -24.17 -27.16
C VAL A 165 12.48 -23.47 -28.23
N VAL A 166 12.73 -22.18 -28.46
CA VAL A 166 12.08 -21.40 -29.52
C VAL A 166 12.62 -21.84 -30.88
N THR A 167 11.78 -22.44 -31.71
CA THR A 167 12.15 -22.92 -33.06
C THR A 167 11.57 -22.07 -34.19
N ALA A 168 10.53 -21.28 -33.91
CA ALA A 168 10.03 -20.28 -34.84
C ALA A 168 9.57 -19.01 -34.14
N VAL A 169 9.65 -17.89 -34.85
CA VAL A 169 9.23 -16.56 -34.38
C VAL A 169 8.55 -15.81 -35.53
N LEU A 170 7.36 -15.29 -35.26
CA LEU A 170 6.69 -14.32 -36.12
C LEU A 170 6.99 -12.91 -35.59
N TYR A 171 7.66 -12.11 -36.41
CA TYR A 171 8.00 -10.74 -36.11
C TYR A 171 6.92 -9.77 -36.59
N GLY A 172 6.82 -8.63 -35.90
CA GLY A 172 5.84 -7.60 -36.18
C GLY A 172 5.91 -6.46 -35.16
N ALA A 173 4.81 -5.73 -35.03
CA ALA A 173 4.58 -4.80 -33.93
C ALA A 173 3.08 -4.70 -33.68
N GLU A 174 2.73 -4.45 -32.43
CA GLU A 174 1.35 -4.28 -32.00
C GLU A 174 1.21 -2.98 -31.20
N ALA A 175 0.03 -2.37 -31.26
CA ALA A 175 -0.30 -1.15 -30.56
C ALA A 175 -1.77 -1.16 -30.15
N PHE A 176 -2.04 -0.69 -28.95
CA PHE A 176 -3.36 -0.46 -28.37
C PHE A 176 -3.50 1.03 -28.07
N MET A 177 -4.51 1.65 -28.67
CA MET A 177 -4.97 2.99 -28.34
C MET A 177 -6.24 2.84 -27.52
N VAL A 178 -6.13 3.09 -26.22
CA VAL A 178 -7.20 2.94 -25.23
C VAL A 178 -7.85 4.31 -25.04
N PHE A 179 -9.11 4.43 -25.44
CA PHE A 179 -9.86 5.67 -25.29
C PHE A 179 -10.78 5.60 -24.08
N ASP A 180 -10.75 6.65 -23.26
CA ASP A 180 -11.50 6.74 -22.01
C ASP A 180 -12.31 8.04 -21.92
N GLN A 181 -13.54 7.92 -21.42
CA GLN A 181 -14.39 9.05 -21.04
C GLN A 181 -15.22 8.69 -19.78
N MET A 182 -15.36 9.63 -18.84
CA MET A 182 -16.21 9.44 -17.66
C MET A 182 -17.68 9.79 -17.97
N ALA A 183 -18.58 8.89 -17.59
CA ALA A 183 -20.03 9.10 -17.64
C ALA A 183 -20.56 9.75 -16.35
N LEU A 184 -21.64 10.52 -16.48
CA LEU A 184 -22.30 11.13 -15.33
C LEU A 184 -23.24 10.14 -14.62
N ASN A 185 -23.94 9.31 -15.40
CA ASN A 185 -24.91 8.33 -14.94
C ASN A 185 -24.99 7.13 -15.91
N GLU A 186 -25.77 6.10 -15.57
CA GLU A 186 -25.87 4.88 -16.39
C GLU A 186 -26.51 5.09 -17.77
N LYS A 187 -27.43 6.06 -17.91
CA LYS A 187 -28.01 6.38 -19.22
C LYS A 187 -26.97 7.02 -20.14
N ASP A 188 -26.26 8.01 -19.61
CA ASP A 188 -25.14 8.69 -20.28
C ASP A 188 -24.03 7.71 -20.66
N LYS A 189 -23.78 6.68 -19.83
CA LYS A 189 -22.79 5.64 -20.10
C LYS A 189 -23.06 4.87 -21.39
N GLN A 190 -24.32 4.48 -21.65
CA GLN A 190 -24.68 3.77 -22.88
C GLN A 190 -24.47 4.66 -24.12
N ASP A 191 -24.92 5.91 -24.05
CA ASP A 191 -24.78 6.88 -25.13
C ASP A 191 -23.31 7.22 -25.42
N ILE A 192 -22.51 7.46 -24.38
CA ILE A 192 -21.06 7.69 -24.49
C ILE A 192 -20.38 6.48 -25.14
N LYS A 193 -20.67 5.27 -24.66
CA LYS A 193 -20.04 4.05 -25.18
C LYS A 193 -20.35 3.84 -26.66
N GLY A 194 -21.60 4.04 -27.08
CA GLY A 194 -21.99 3.97 -28.49
C GLY A 194 -21.30 5.02 -29.34
N ASN A 195 -21.21 6.27 -28.86
CA ASN A 195 -20.51 7.34 -29.55
C ASN A 195 -19.00 7.07 -29.68
N MET A 196 -18.35 6.59 -28.61
CA MET A 196 -16.93 6.23 -28.63
C MET A 196 -16.66 5.13 -29.66
N ASP A 197 -17.44 4.04 -29.65
CA ASP A 197 -17.29 2.92 -30.58
C ASP A 197 -17.36 3.39 -32.04
N VAL A 198 -18.34 4.24 -32.38
CA VAL A 198 -18.48 4.82 -33.73
C VAL A 198 -17.28 5.70 -34.10
N MET A 199 -16.86 6.60 -33.20
CA MET A 199 -15.75 7.51 -33.50
C MET A 199 -14.44 6.76 -33.66
N ILE A 200 -14.16 5.76 -32.82
CA ILE A 200 -12.88 5.03 -32.87
C ILE A 200 -12.82 4.15 -34.12
N LYS A 201 -13.94 3.53 -34.53
CA LYS A 201 -14.05 2.83 -35.81
C LYS A 201 -13.85 3.75 -37.03
N LYS A 202 -14.06 5.07 -36.89
CA LYS A 202 -13.82 6.04 -37.96
C LYS A 202 -12.35 6.39 -38.15
N ILE A 203 -11.47 6.20 -37.15
CA ILE A 203 -10.05 6.63 -37.20
C ILE A 203 -9.34 6.28 -38.53
N PRO A 204 -9.48 5.07 -39.10
CA PRO A 204 -8.84 4.72 -40.36
C PRO A 204 -9.25 5.60 -41.55
N PHE A 205 -10.48 6.10 -41.53
CA PHE A 205 -11.13 6.84 -42.61
C PHE A 205 -11.02 8.36 -42.46
N VAL A 206 -10.55 8.85 -41.31
CA VAL A 206 -10.39 10.29 -41.09
C VAL A 206 -9.28 10.85 -41.99
N GLU A 207 -9.58 11.97 -42.64
CA GLU A 207 -8.66 12.72 -43.50
C GLU A 207 -7.80 13.69 -42.69
N ILE A 208 -6.59 13.94 -43.18
CA ILE A 208 -5.67 14.95 -42.63
C ILE A 208 -5.53 16.04 -43.68
N SER A 209 -5.76 17.30 -43.30
CA SER A 209 -5.56 18.44 -44.17
C SER A 209 -4.08 18.58 -44.58
N GLY A 210 -3.81 19.33 -45.66
CA GLY A 210 -2.43 19.66 -46.05
C GLY A 210 -1.61 20.42 -44.99
N SER A 211 -2.26 20.95 -43.95
CA SER A 211 -1.63 21.59 -42.78
C SER A 211 -1.38 20.63 -41.60
N GLY A 212 -1.65 19.33 -41.76
CA GLY A 212 -1.45 18.33 -40.71
C GLY A 212 -2.56 18.29 -39.65
N LYS A 213 -3.72 18.93 -39.90
CA LYS A 213 -4.86 18.92 -38.97
C LYS A 213 -5.86 17.83 -39.35
N VAL A 214 -6.41 17.17 -38.34
CA VAL A 214 -7.47 16.17 -38.50
C VAL A 214 -8.75 16.86 -38.96
N VAL A 215 -9.37 16.37 -40.04
CA VAL A 215 -10.62 16.92 -40.57
C VAL A 215 -11.80 16.26 -39.86
N LEU A 216 -12.50 17.02 -39.01
CA LEU A 216 -13.68 16.60 -38.27
C LEU A 216 -14.80 17.64 -38.44
N THR A 217 -16.06 17.19 -38.45
CA THR A 217 -17.21 18.08 -38.35
C THR A 217 -17.29 18.72 -36.96
N ASP A 218 -17.99 19.87 -36.83
CA ASP A 218 -18.17 20.53 -35.52
C ASP A 218 -18.86 19.63 -34.48
N GLU A 219 -19.76 18.74 -34.92
CA GLU A 219 -20.41 17.76 -34.06
C GLU A 219 -19.45 16.68 -33.59
N GLU A 220 -18.61 16.14 -34.48
CA GLU A 220 -17.61 15.13 -34.14
C GLU A 220 -16.54 15.70 -33.22
N LYS A 221 -16.13 16.95 -33.44
CA LYS A 221 -15.16 17.63 -32.59
C LYS A 221 -15.64 17.73 -31.14
N LYS A 222 -16.90 18.11 -30.92
CA LYS A 222 -17.52 18.13 -29.58
C LYS A 222 -17.58 16.76 -28.92
N LYS A 223 -17.76 15.68 -29.71
CA LYS A 223 -17.78 14.31 -29.19
C LYS A 223 -16.41 13.87 -28.70
N VAL A 224 -15.36 14.12 -29.49
CA VAL A 224 -14.00 13.64 -29.19
C VAL A 224 -13.22 14.50 -28.22
N GLU A 225 -13.65 15.74 -27.97
CA GLU A 225 -13.01 16.68 -27.04
C GLU A 225 -12.85 16.10 -25.62
N LYS A 226 -13.78 15.24 -25.20
CA LYS A 226 -13.76 14.60 -23.87
C LYS A 226 -13.03 13.25 -23.84
N PHE A 227 -12.54 12.76 -24.98
CA PHE A 227 -11.83 11.50 -25.04
C PHE A 227 -10.39 11.72 -24.58
N SER A 228 -9.97 10.94 -23.60
CA SER A 228 -8.55 10.73 -23.32
C SER A 228 -8.06 9.50 -24.07
N CYS A 229 -6.79 9.50 -24.50
CA CYS A 229 -6.14 8.37 -25.14
C CYS A 229 -4.93 7.93 -24.31
N THR A 230 -4.79 6.62 -24.12
CA THR A 230 -3.59 6.00 -23.56
C THR A 230 -3.02 5.01 -24.56
N PHE A 231 -1.72 5.08 -24.81
CA PHE A 231 -1.03 4.24 -25.79
C PHE A 231 -0.19 3.15 -25.14
N TYR A 232 -0.38 1.91 -25.60
CA TYR A 232 0.46 0.76 -25.28
C TYR A 232 0.91 0.10 -26.57
N GLY A 233 2.20 0.11 -26.89
CA GLY A 233 2.64 -0.48 -28.15
C GLY A 233 4.12 -0.76 -28.22
N ASP A 234 4.51 -1.49 -29.27
CA ASP A 234 5.89 -1.91 -29.54
C ASP A 234 6.67 -0.87 -30.36
N TYR A 235 6.11 0.33 -30.51
CA TYR A 235 6.68 1.42 -31.30
C TYR A 235 7.41 2.39 -30.38
N ALA A 236 8.64 2.74 -30.74
CA ALA A 236 9.38 3.82 -30.09
C ALA A 236 8.85 5.18 -30.59
N LEU A 237 8.04 5.85 -29.77
CA LEU A 237 7.48 7.16 -30.04
C LEU A 237 8.25 8.24 -29.26
N GLU A 238 8.37 9.43 -29.84
CA GLU A 238 8.89 10.59 -29.10
C GLU A 238 7.89 11.07 -28.04
N GLN A 239 6.60 11.02 -28.38
CA GLN A 239 5.49 11.37 -27.49
C GLN A 239 4.31 10.42 -27.74
N ASN A 240 3.66 10.00 -26.66
CA ASN A 240 2.47 9.16 -26.74
C ASN A 240 1.23 10.03 -27.00
N PRO A 241 0.25 9.53 -27.79
CA PRO A 241 -0.99 10.25 -28.01
C PRO A 241 -1.81 10.28 -26.72
N THR A 242 -2.37 11.43 -26.43
CA THR A 242 -3.22 11.72 -25.27
C THR A 242 -4.64 12.13 -25.67
N SER A 243 -4.85 12.46 -26.94
CA SER A 243 -6.13 12.87 -27.52
C SER A 243 -6.54 12.01 -28.72
N TYR A 244 -7.80 12.14 -29.14
CA TYR A 244 -8.31 11.50 -30.35
C TYR A 244 -7.57 11.97 -31.61
N GLU A 245 -7.30 13.28 -31.74
CA GLU A 245 -6.62 13.83 -32.92
C GLU A 245 -5.18 13.31 -33.03
N GLU A 246 -4.45 13.29 -31.92
CA GLU A 246 -3.09 12.71 -31.85
C GLU A 246 -3.09 11.23 -32.20
N ALA A 247 -4.10 10.47 -31.76
CA ALA A 247 -4.24 9.06 -32.09
C ALA A 247 -4.48 8.84 -33.60
N VAL A 248 -5.27 9.70 -34.27
CA VAL A 248 -5.45 9.66 -35.73
C VAL A 248 -4.13 9.92 -36.45
N LEU A 249 -3.37 10.94 -36.01
CA LEU A 249 -2.05 11.25 -36.59
C LEU A 249 -1.08 10.08 -36.42
N LEU A 250 -1.01 9.50 -35.21
CA LEU A 250 -0.17 8.35 -34.93
C LEU A 250 -0.56 7.15 -35.81
N TYR A 251 -1.85 6.83 -35.89
CA TYR A 251 -2.35 5.71 -36.71
C TYR A 251 -1.83 5.76 -38.16
N LYS A 252 -1.84 6.95 -38.78
CA LYS A 252 -1.32 7.13 -40.15
C LYS A 252 0.21 7.01 -40.25
N GLN A 253 0.92 7.19 -39.14
CA GLN A 253 2.38 7.06 -39.05
C GLN A 253 2.84 5.64 -38.73
N LEU A 254 2.04 4.84 -38.00
CA LEU A 254 2.39 3.47 -37.56
C LEU A 254 3.03 2.58 -38.66
N PRO A 255 2.51 2.53 -39.91
CA PRO A 255 3.12 1.71 -40.96
C PRO A 255 4.58 2.07 -41.29
N LYS A 256 4.99 3.33 -41.06
CA LYS A 256 6.33 3.85 -41.36
C LYS A 256 7.30 3.68 -40.19
N LEU A 257 6.80 3.49 -38.97
CA LEU A 257 7.60 3.50 -37.74
C LEU A 257 8.44 2.23 -37.52
N LEU A 258 8.16 1.15 -38.25
CA LEU A 258 8.99 -0.07 -38.22
C LEU A 258 10.38 0.10 -38.86
N GLY A 259 10.63 1.24 -39.53
CA GLY A 259 11.91 1.59 -40.15
C GLY A 259 12.16 0.88 -41.50
N GLU A 260 13.21 1.32 -42.19
CA GLU A 260 13.69 0.65 -43.41
C GLU A 260 14.09 -0.80 -43.08
N ASP A 261 13.72 -1.75 -43.95
CA ASP A 261 13.81 -3.19 -43.75
C ASP A 261 13.09 -3.74 -42.51
N LYS A 262 12.19 -2.98 -41.87
CA LYS A 262 11.41 -3.40 -40.68
C LYS A 262 12.28 -3.85 -39.50
N ARG A 263 13.49 -3.30 -39.36
CA ARG A 263 14.48 -3.70 -38.32
C ARG A 263 14.01 -3.50 -36.89
N LYS A 264 12.97 -2.70 -36.67
CA LYS A 264 12.37 -2.46 -35.34
C LYS A 264 11.26 -3.45 -35.00
N ALA A 265 10.96 -4.42 -35.85
CA ALA A 265 9.97 -5.45 -35.57
C ALA A 265 10.40 -6.30 -34.36
N VAL A 266 9.46 -6.54 -33.45
CA VAL A 266 9.61 -7.36 -32.26
C VAL A 266 8.90 -8.70 -32.45
N PRO A 267 9.22 -9.73 -31.64
CA PRO A 267 8.46 -10.98 -31.62
C PRO A 267 7.00 -10.71 -31.25
N VAL A 268 6.07 -11.20 -32.06
CA VAL A 268 4.62 -11.16 -31.80
C VAL A 268 4.13 -12.55 -31.37
N ARG A 269 4.61 -13.60 -32.03
CA ARG A 269 4.34 -15.00 -31.67
C ARG A 269 5.60 -15.84 -31.74
N VAL A 270 5.65 -16.89 -30.93
CA VAL A 270 6.71 -17.89 -30.98
C VAL A 270 6.17 -19.31 -30.92
N TRP A 271 6.92 -20.23 -31.53
CA TRP A 271 6.68 -21.67 -31.48
C TRP A 271 7.76 -22.32 -30.64
N LEU A 272 7.31 -23.06 -29.63
CA LEU A 272 8.12 -23.72 -28.63
C LEU A 272 8.16 -25.21 -28.91
N TYR A 273 9.35 -25.74 -29.19
CA TYR A 273 9.55 -27.17 -29.40
C TYR A 273 9.97 -27.85 -28.10
N PRO A 274 9.32 -28.97 -27.70
CA PRO A 274 9.64 -29.66 -26.45
C PRO A 274 11.06 -30.23 -26.43
N LEU A 275 11.84 -29.92 -25.39
CA LEU A 275 13.20 -30.44 -25.24
C LEU A 275 13.26 -31.95 -25.02
N LYS A 276 12.21 -32.54 -24.44
CA LYS A 276 12.11 -34.00 -24.24
C LYS A 276 12.24 -34.80 -25.55
N ASN A 277 11.91 -34.18 -26.68
CA ASN A 277 12.00 -34.78 -27.99
C ASN A 277 13.44 -34.73 -28.54
N LEU A 278 14.30 -33.88 -27.97
CA LEU A 278 15.74 -33.82 -28.26
C LEU A 278 16.52 -34.72 -27.31
N ASP A 279 16.19 -34.69 -26.01
CA ASP A 279 16.78 -35.54 -24.98
C ASP A 279 15.75 -35.86 -23.89
N SER A 280 15.53 -37.15 -23.65
CA SER A 280 14.55 -37.65 -22.67
C SER A 280 14.79 -37.19 -21.21
N ARG A 281 16.01 -36.72 -20.87
CA ARG A 281 16.35 -36.22 -19.53
C ARG A 281 15.77 -34.83 -19.24
N ALA A 282 15.42 -34.07 -20.29
CA ALA A 282 14.95 -32.70 -20.18
C ALA A 282 13.69 -32.57 -19.30
N ALA A 283 13.49 -31.38 -18.73
CA ALA A 283 12.25 -31.09 -18.03
C ALA A 283 11.05 -31.16 -18.99
N GLN A 284 9.90 -31.60 -18.49
CA GLN A 284 8.70 -31.77 -19.30
C GLN A 284 7.52 -30.98 -18.73
N LEU A 285 6.74 -30.37 -19.62
CA LEU A 285 5.35 -29.99 -19.34
C LEU A 285 4.49 -31.27 -19.32
N VAL A 286 4.09 -31.70 -18.12
CA VAL A 286 3.37 -32.96 -17.90
C VAL A 286 1.86 -32.76 -18.06
N ARG A 287 1.33 -31.63 -17.59
CA ARG A 287 -0.11 -31.30 -17.66
C ARG A 287 -0.33 -29.85 -18.05
N GLU A 288 -1.36 -29.60 -18.84
CA GLU A 288 -1.92 -28.26 -19.00
C GLU A 288 -2.97 -27.99 -17.92
N ILE A 289 -3.33 -26.73 -17.74
CA ILE A 289 -4.39 -26.33 -16.82
C ILE A 289 -5.72 -26.33 -17.58
N GLY A 290 -6.71 -27.03 -17.04
CA GLY A 290 -8.03 -27.16 -17.62
C GLY A 290 -8.69 -25.80 -17.83
N VAL A 291 -9.19 -25.56 -19.04
CA VAL A 291 -9.81 -24.29 -19.44
C VAL A 291 -10.92 -23.86 -18.47
N LYS A 292 -11.67 -24.82 -17.91
CA LYS A 292 -12.71 -24.55 -16.91
C LYS A 292 -12.17 -23.88 -15.64
N LEU A 293 -11.04 -24.36 -15.13
CA LEU A 293 -10.40 -23.77 -13.94
C LEU A 293 -9.83 -22.38 -14.24
N VAL A 294 -9.27 -22.18 -15.43
CA VAL A 294 -8.80 -20.86 -15.87
C VAL A 294 -9.96 -19.86 -15.95
N SER A 295 -11.08 -20.25 -16.55
CA SER A 295 -12.28 -19.41 -16.66
C SER A 295 -12.92 -19.13 -15.29
N HIS A 296 -12.90 -20.08 -14.37
CA HIS A 296 -13.40 -19.87 -13.00
C HIS A 296 -12.52 -18.90 -12.22
N ALA A 297 -11.19 -19.07 -12.27
CA ALA A 297 -10.25 -18.13 -11.66
C ALA A 297 -10.39 -16.72 -12.24
N GLU A 298 -10.56 -16.60 -13.56
CA GLU A 298 -10.83 -15.33 -14.24
C GLU A 298 -12.12 -14.66 -13.72
N ALA A 299 -13.23 -15.41 -13.68
CA ALA A 299 -14.51 -14.88 -13.23
C ALA A 299 -14.42 -14.33 -11.80
N ILE A 300 -13.73 -15.05 -10.90
CA ILE A 300 -13.47 -14.60 -9.53
C ILE A 300 -12.69 -13.28 -9.54
N MET A 301 -11.62 -13.19 -10.33
CA MET A 301 -10.80 -11.98 -10.39
C MET A 301 -11.55 -10.77 -10.95
N ASP A 302 -12.43 -10.97 -11.93
CA ASP A 302 -13.29 -9.91 -12.48
C ASP A 302 -14.31 -9.43 -11.43
N GLN A 303 -14.92 -10.35 -10.68
CA GLN A 303 -15.87 -10.02 -9.61
C GLN A 303 -15.22 -9.24 -8.45
N LEU A 304 -14.00 -9.63 -8.05
CA LEU A 304 -13.22 -8.90 -7.04
C LEU A 304 -12.85 -7.49 -7.53
N GLN A 305 -12.50 -7.35 -8.81
CA GLN A 305 -12.19 -6.05 -9.41
C GLN A 305 -13.44 -5.15 -9.50
N GLU A 306 -14.60 -5.70 -9.86
CA GLU A 306 -15.86 -4.97 -9.87
C GLU A 306 -16.20 -4.43 -8.48
N ALA A 307 -16.13 -5.28 -7.45
CA ALA A 307 -16.37 -4.87 -6.06
C ALA A 307 -15.44 -3.73 -5.62
N LYS A 308 -14.16 -3.79 -6.02
CA LYS A 308 -13.18 -2.72 -5.77
C LYS A 308 -13.58 -1.40 -6.44
N MET A 309 -14.01 -1.44 -7.70
CA MET A 309 -14.44 -0.24 -8.44
C MET A 309 -15.70 0.39 -7.85
N ARG A 310 -16.69 -0.43 -7.49
CA ARG A 310 -17.91 0.05 -6.82
C ARG A 310 -17.63 0.71 -5.48
N ALA A 311 -16.72 0.13 -4.69
CA ALA A 311 -16.28 0.74 -3.44
C ALA A 311 -15.55 2.07 -3.67
N ASN A 312 -14.67 2.17 -4.68
CA ASN A 312 -13.99 3.42 -5.05
C ASN A 312 -15.00 4.52 -5.43
N ASP A 313 -15.98 4.19 -6.27
CA ASP A 313 -17.00 5.15 -6.71
C ASP A 313 -17.88 5.61 -5.55
N SER A 314 -18.23 4.69 -4.65
CA SER A 314 -19.00 4.99 -3.44
C SER A 314 -18.23 5.89 -2.47
N ILE A 315 -16.93 5.65 -2.27
CA ILE A 315 -16.07 6.52 -1.45
C ILE A 315 -16.01 7.94 -2.03
N ARG A 316 -15.87 8.08 -3.35
CA ARG A 316 -15.89 9.40 -4.01
C ARG A 316 -17.21 10.12 -3.82
N ARG A 317 -18.35 9.41 -3.88
CA ARG A 317 -19.68 9.96 -3.58
C ARG A 317 -19.76 10.44 -2.13
N CYS A 318 -19.37 9.60 -1.17
CA CYS A 318 -19.36 9.96 0.25
C CYS A 318 -18.49 11.19 0.55
N ALA A 319 -17.34 11.31 -0.11
CA ALA A 319 -16.46 12.48 0.03
C ALA A 319 -17.14 13.77 -0.46
N ALA A 320 -17.90 13.72 -1.56
CA ALA A 320 -18.63 14.87 -2.09
C ALA A 320 -19.72 15.38 -1.12
N ILE A 321 -20.38 14.47 -0.40
CA ILE A 321 -21.41 14.80 0.60
C ILE A 321 -20.88 14.83 2.04
N LYS A 322 -19.56 14.72 2.25
CA LYS A 322 -18.88 14.75 3.56
C LYS A 322 -19.44 13.76 4.59
N VAL A 323 -19.62 12.50 4.20
CA VAL A 323 -20.12 11.42 5.10
C VAL A 323 -18.97 10.46 5.47
N PRO A 324 -18.20 10.73 6.55
CA PRO A 324 -17.06 9.90 6.93
C PRO A 324 -17.47 8.51 7.43
N ASP A 325 -18.60 8.37 8.12
CA ASP A 325 -19.01 7.09 8.72
C ASP A 325 -19.17 5.95 7.69
N ILE A 326 -19.70 6.25 6.50
CA ILE A 326 -19.82 5.27 5.40
C ILE A 326 -18.47 5.11 4.69
N THR A 327 -17.73 6.21 4.53
CA THR A 327 -16.39 6.20 3.92
C THR A 327 -15.45 5.23 4.66
N ASP A 328 -15.45 5.27 5.99
CA ASP A 328 -14.61 4.41 6.82
C ASP A 328 -14.97 2.93 6.67
N LYS A 329 -16.26 2.60 6.52
CA LYS A 329 -16.73 1.24 6.28
C LYS A 329 -16.28 0.72 4.91
N LEU A 330 -16.42 1.55 3.86
CA LEU A 330 -15.96 1.22 2.51
C LEU A 330 -14.44 1.08 2.43
N ALA A 331 -13.67 1.94 3.13
CA ALA A 331 -12.22 1.84 3.20
C ALA A 331 -11.77 0.52 3.86
N LYS A 332 -12.38 0.16 5.00
CA LYS A 332 -12.15 -1.14 5.66
C LYS A 332 -12.49 -2.33 4.76
N PHE A 333 -13.56 -2.24 3.97
CA PHE A 333 -13.89 -3.24 2.96
C PHE A 333 -12.77 -3.37 1.92
N GLN A 334 -12.26 -2.25 1.39
CA GLN A 334 -11.19 -2.24 0.40
C GLN A 334 -9.89 -2.86 0.92
N ASP A 335 -9.50 -2.57 2.16
CA ASP A 335 -8.29 -3.14 2.77
C ASP A 335 -8.39 -4.66 2.89
N LYS A 336 -9.56 -5.16 3.33
CA LYS A 336 -9.85 -6.60 3.43
C LYS A 336 -9.87 -7.26 2.05
N LEU A 337 -10.53 -6.65 1.08
CA LEU A 337 -10.61 -7.13 -0.30
C LEU A 337 -9.22 -7.20 -0.96
N ALA A 338 -8.39 -6.18 -0.75
CA ALA A 338 -7.02 -6.14 -1.25
C ALA A 338 -6.17 -7.27 -0.64
N SER A 339 -6.24 -7.45 0.67
CA SER A 339 -5.53 -8.51 1.39
C SER A 339 -5.93 -9.91 0.89
N TYR A 340 -7.24 -10.16 0.78
CA TYR A 340 -7.79 -11.40 0.25
C TYR A 340 -7.28 -11.70 -1.18
N THR A 341 -7.40 -10.71 -2.07
CA THR A 341 -7.05 -10.85 -3.49
C THR A 341 -5.57 -11.19 -3.68
N VAL A 342 -4.69 -10.58 -2.89
CA VAL A 342 -3.24 -10.85 -2.95
C VAL A 342 -2.93 -12.29 -2.57
N ILE A 343 -3.49 -12.79 -1.46
CA ILE A 343 -3.26 -14.17 -0.99
C ILE A 343 -3.83 -15.18 -1.98
N LEU A 344 -5.03 -14.94 -2.52
CA LEU A 344 -5.65 -15.80 -3.54
C LEU A 344 -4.73 -15.95 -4.76
N LEU A 345 -4.29 -14.83 -5.35
CA LEU A 345 -3.40 -14.82 -6.52
C LEU A 345 -2.06 -15.53 -6.25
N GLN A 346 -1.50 -15.38 -5.06
CA GLN A 346 -0.24 -16.03 -4.70
C GLN A 346 -0.36 -17.55 -4.58
N ASN A 347 -1.49 -18.04 -4.06
CA ASN A 347 -1.75 -19.47 -4.02
C ASN A 347 -1.89 -20.05 -5.43
N ILE A 348 -2.62 -19.37 -6.32
CA ILE A 348 -2.70 -19.73 -7.74
C ILE A 348 -1.28 -19.74 -8.36
N ARG A 349 -0.49 -18.68 -8.15
CA ARG A 349 0.90 -18.58 -8.64
C ARG A 349 1.79 -19.74 -8.22
N LYS A 350 1.61 -20.25 -7.00
CA LYS A 350 2.41 -21.38 -6.49
C LYS A 350 2.00 -22.71 -7.12
N VAL A 351 0.70 -22.98 -7.22
CA VAL A 351 0.23 -24.31 -7.67
C VAL A 351 0.37 -24.51 -9.17
N LEU A 352 0.29 -23.44 -9.97
CA LEU A 352 0.37 -23.56 -11.44
C LEU A 352 1.64 -24.28 -11.92
N PRO A 353 2.88 -23.93 -11.50
CA PRO A 353 4.07 -24.68 -11.89
C PRO A 353 4.07 -26.13 -11.40
N ALA A 354 3.56 -26.41 -10.19
CA ALA A 354 3.51 -27.75 -9.62
C ALA A 354 2.56 -28.67 -10.38
N ILE A 355 1.40 -28.15 -10.79
CA ILE A 355 0.43 -28.88 -11.63
C ILE A 355 1.05 -29.20 -12.99
N ARG A 356 1.70 -28.21 -13.60
CA ARG A 356 2.37 -28.37 -14.91
C ARG A 356 3.53 -29.35 -14.87
N ALA A 357 4.27 -29.39 -13.77
CA ALA A 357 5.33 -30.37 -13.52
C ALA A 357 4.79 -31.78 -13.22
N GLY A 358 3.48 -31.92 -12.98
CA GLY A 358 2.82 -33.16 -12.63
C GLY A 358 2.98 -33.58 -11.16
N THR A 359 3.64 -32.76 -10.34
CA THR A 359 3.87 -33.04 -8.90
C THR A 359 2.62 -32.85 -8.06
N GLU A 360 1.68 -32.00 -8.51
CA GLU A 360 0.35 -31.83 -7.91
C GLU A 360 -0.75 -32.04 -8.96
N GLY A 361 -1.93 -32.49 -8.56
CA GLY A 361 -3.11 -32.59 -9.43
C GLY A 361 -3.85 -31.27 -9.56
N GLU A 362 -4.66 -31.10 -10.61
CA GLU A 362 -5.50 -29.90 -10.79
C GLU A 362 -6.47 -29.63 -9.63
N GLN A 363 -6.76 -30.66 -8.83
CA GLN A 363 -7.55 -30.56 -7.62
C GLN A 363 -7.00 -29.54 -6.62
N THR A 364 -5.69 -29.26 -6.61
CA THR A 364 -5.13 -28.25 -5.71
C THR A 364 -5.56 -26.83 -6.11
N LEU A 365 -5.64 -26.54 -7.41
CA LEU A 365 -6.22 -25.29 -7.91
C LEU A 365 -7.74 -25.25 -7.68
N ASP A 366 -8.45 -26.36 -7.97
CA ASP A 366 -9.90 -26.45 -7.74
C ASP A 366 -10.27 -26.18 -6.27
N ASN A 367 -9.50 -26.71 -5.31
CA ASN A 367 -9.71 -26.44 -3.89
C ASN A 367 -9.51 -24.96 -3.52
N ILE A 368 -8.54 -24.28 -4.13
CA ILE A 368 -8.31 -22.84 -3.93
C ILE A 368 -9.52 -22.03 -4.42
N LEU A 369 -10.08 -22.39 -5.57
CA LEU A 369 -11.24 -21.69 -6.13
C LEU A 369 -12.52 -22.01 -5.34
N LYS A 370 -12.72 -23.26 -4.91
CA LYS A 370 -13.82 -23.64 -4.02
C LYS A 370 -13.79 -22.93 -2.67
N PHE A 371 -12.59 -22.74 -2.11
CA PHE A 371 -12.45 -21.94 -0.90
C PHE A 371 -13.03 -20.52 -1.09
N HIS A 372 -12.80 -19.89 -2.26
CA HIS A 372 -13.44 -18.62 -2.58
C HIS A 372 -14.96 -18.73 -2.67
N ASP A 373 -15.47 -19.77 -3.35
CA ASP A 373 -16.91 -19.99 -3.52
C ASP A 373 -17.65 -20.16 -2.18
N ASP A 374 -16.97 -20.69 -1.16
CA ASP A 374 -17.51 -20.85 0.20
C ASP A 374 -17.26 -19.62 1.11
N SER A 375 -16.35 -18.72 0.71
CA SER A 375 -15.89 -17.60 1.53
C SER A 375 -16.95 -16.50 1.73
N SER A 376 -16.62 -15.52 2.58
CA SER A 376 -17.38 -14.27 2.69
C SER A 376 -17.14 -13.30 1.52
N PHE A 377 -16.16 -13.57 0.64
CA PHE A 377 -15.78 -12.72 -0.49
C PHE A 377 -16.46 -13.10 -1.80
N THR A 378 -17.53 -13.90 -1.79
CA THR A 378 -18.25 -14.25 -3.02
C THR A 378 -18.94 -13.05 -3.64
N HIS A 379 -19.11 -13.10 -4.96
CA HIS A 379 -19.79 -12.04 -5.72
C HIS A 379 -21.14 -11.63 -5.12
N ASP A 380 -22.01 -12.59 -4.82
CA ASP A 380 -23.36 -12.28 -4.35
C ASP A 380 -23.38 -11.61 -2.97
N LYS A 381 -22.47 -12.02 -2.07
CA LYS A 381 -22.32 -11.41 -0.74
C LYS A 381 -21.78 -9.98 -0.85
N MET A 382 -20.72 -9.77 -1.64
CA MET A 382 -20.13 -8.44 -1.87
C MET A 382 -21.11 -7.51 -2.56
N LYS A 383 -21.77 -8.00 -3.62
CA LYS A 383 -22.76 -7.25 -4.39
C LYS A 383 -23.89 -6.79 -3.49
N LYS A 384 -24.49 -7.70 -2.72
CA LYS A 384 -25.58 -7.37 -1.79
C LYS A 384 -25.17 -6.24 -0.82
N TRP A 385 -24.01 -6.36 -0.20
CA TRP A 385 -23.54 -5.35 0.75
C TRP A 385 -23.25 -4.00 0.08
N LEU A 386 -22.65 -4.01 -1.12
CA LEU A 386 -22.40 -2.78 -1.89
C LEU A 386 -23.71 -2.13 -2.37
N ASP A 387 -24.70 -2.92 -2.80
CA ASP A 387 -26.04 -2.43 -3.16
C ASP A 387 -26.71 -1.71 -1.95
N GLU A 388 -26.57 -2.27 -0.74
CA GLU A 388 -27.05 -1.68 0.50
C GLU A 388 -26.31 -0.36 0.82
N LYS A 389 -24.97 -0.32 0.74
CA LYS A 389 -24.18 0.90 0.94
C LYS A 389 -24.54 1.99 -0.08
N GLU A 390 -24.66 1.64 -1.35
CA GLU A 390 -25.02 2.57 -2.42
C GLU A 390 -26.42 3.16 -2.23
N SER A 391 -27.35 2.36 -1.69
CA SER A 391 -28.69 2.80 -1.31
C SER A 391 -28.66 3.77 -0.12
N GLU A 392 -27.87 3.45 0.92
CA GLU A 392 -27.65 4.32 2.09
C GLU A 392 -27.11 5.70 1.65
N ILE A 393 -26.10 5.70 0.77
CA ILE A 393 -25.53 6.92 0.18
C ILE A 393 -26.60 7.68 -0.63
N GLY A 394 -27.39 6.99 -1.45
CA GLY A 394 -28.45 7.62 -2.25
C GLY A 394 -29.52 8.32 -1.40
N VAL A 395 -29.91 7.73 -0.27
CA VAL A 395 -30.82 8.37 0.69
C VAL A 395 -30.22 9.65 1.24
N LEU A 396 -28.95 9.62 1.67
CA LEU A 396 -28.25 10.78 2.20
C LEU A 396 -28.12 11.90 1.15
N GLU A 397 -27.71 11.56 -0.07
CA GLU A 397 -27.64 12.51 -1.19
C GLU A 397 -28.98 13.22 -1.40
N ASN A 398 -30.11 12.50 -1.38
CA ASN A 398 -31.44 13.08 -1.56
C ASN A 398 -31.80 14.09 -0.46
N TYR A 399 -31.56 13.75 0.81
CA TYR A 399 -31.83 14.66 1.93
C TYR A 399 -30.91 15.88 1.89
N ILE A 400 -29.62 15.68 1.65
CA ILE A 400 -28.62 16.75 1.60
C ILE A 400 -28.94 17.72 0.45
N ASN A 401 -29.25 17.20 -0.75
CA ASN A 401 -29.63 18.03 -1.89
C ASN A 401 -30.91 18.82 -1.62
N SER A 402 -31.86 18.27 -0.86
CA SER A 402 -33.10 18.95 -0.48
C SER A 402 -32.88 20.08 0.53
N LEU A 403 -31.83 20.00 1.36
CA LEU A 403 -31.46 21.05 2.32
C LEU A 403 -30.72 22.23 1.65
N GLY A 404 -30.33 22.11 0.38
CA GLY A 404 -29.77 23.20 -0.41
C GLY A 404 -28.44 23.71 0.13
N SER A 405 -28.36 25.01 0.45
CA SER A 405 -27.12 25.69 0.85
C SER A 405 -26.77 25.56 2.34
N VAL A 406 -27.47 24.71 3.10
CA VAL A 406 -27.15 24.46 4.51
C VAL A 406 -25.75 23.85 4.63
N PRO A 407 -24.84 24.45 5.42
CA PRO A 407 -23.47 23.95 5.53
C PRO A 407 -23.46 22.57 6.19
N ILE A 408 -22.79 21.62 5.54
CA ILE A 408 -22.51 20.29 6.10
C ILE A 408 -21.22 20.41 6.93
N VAL A 409 -21.37 20.22 8.24
CA VAL A 409 -20.29 20.35 9.23
C VAL A 409 -20.14 19.02 9.99
N PRO A 410 -18.94 18.40 9.99
CA PRO A 410 -18.70 17.19 10.75
C PRO A 410 -18.72 17.47 12.26
N PRO A 411 -19.05 16.46 13.09
CA PRO A 411 -19.00 16.61 14.54
C PRO A 411 -17.58 16.93 15.03
N GLY A 412 -17.48 17.73 16.10
CA GLY A 412 -16.20 18.12 16.73
C GLY A 412 -15.87 19.60 16.54
N PRO A 413 -14.58 19.97 16.45
CA PRO A 413 -14.13 21.37 16.51
C PRO A 413 -14.72 22.28 15.44
N GLU A 414 -15.10 21.74 14.27
CA GLU A 414 -15.75 22.52 13.21
C GLU A 414 -17.18 22.88 13.58
N LEU A 415 -17.95 21.94 14.14
CA LEU A 415 -19.30 22.19 14.63
C LEU A 415 -19.29 23.12 15.85
N ASP A 416 -18.33 22.93 16.76
CA ASP A 416 -18.15 23.74 17.96
C ASP A 416 -17.98 25.23 17.62
N LYS A 417 -17.30 25.56 16.52
CA LYS A 417 -17.18 26.96 16.06
C LYS A 417 -18.55 27.59 15.82
N PHE A 418 -19.49 26.88 15.21
CA PHE A 418 -20.85 27.40 14.97
C PHE A 418 -21.69 27.41 16.25
N LEU A 419 -21.56 26.38 17.09
CA LEU A 419 -22.31 26.27 18.34
C LEU A 419 -21.90 27.30 19.40
N PHE A 420 -20.63 27.74 19.38
CA PHE A 420 -20.08 28.69 20.36
C PHE A 420 -19.81 30.08 19.79
N ASP A 421 -20.16 30.35 18.52
CA ASP A 421 -20.03 31.70 17.97
C ASP A 421 -21.08 32.63 18.61
N PRO A 422 -20.66 33.71 19.31
CA PRO A 422 -21.61 34.65 19.92
C PRO A 422 -22.47 35.40 18.90
N GLN A 423 -22.16 35.35 17.60
CA GLN A 423 -22.98 35.95 16.54
C GLN A 423 -24.27 35.16 16.29
N TYR A 424 -24.27 33.84 16.53
CA TYR A 424 -25.45 33.01 16.34
C TYR A 424 -26.24 32.88 17.65
N HIS A 425 -27.42 33.49 17.70
CA HIS A 425 -28.28 33.44 18.89
C HIS A 425 -29.10 32.15 18.99
N ASN A 426 -29.47 31.56 17.84
CA ASN A 426 -30.19 30.30 17.73
C ASN A 426 -29.56 29.46 16.61
N VAL A 427 -29.26 28.19 16.88
CA VAL A 427 -28.72 27.24 15.90
C VAL A 427 -29.68 26.05 15.79
N THR A 428 -30.17 25.78 14.57
CA THR A 428 -31.00 24.60 14.27
C THR A 428 -30.18 23.62 13.44
N MET A 429 -30.07 22.38 13.91
CA MET A 429 -29.27 21.34 13.25
C MET A 429 -30.13 20.17 12.82
N PHE A 430 -29.90 19.70 11.60
CA PHE A 430 -30.43 18.43 11.10
C PHE A 430 -29.32 17.37 11.17
N THR A 431 -29.55 16.25 11.86
CA THR A 431 -28.50 15.25 12.13
C THR A 431 -28.97 13.85 11.75
N PHE A 432 -28.11 13.13 11.02
CA PHE A 432 -28.30 11.70 10.75
C PHE A 432 -27.74 10.88 11.92
N THR A 433 -28.63 10.23 12.68
CA THR A 433 -28.25 9.51 13.91
C THR A 433 -27.96 8.02 13.69
N SER A 434 -28.31 7.47 12.53
CA SER A 434 -28.25 6.02 12.25
C SER A 434 -27.00 5.56 11.50
N LEU A 435 -26.03 6.44 11.21
CA LEU A 435 -24.86 6.11 10.38
C LEU A 435 -23.78 5.33 11.14
N LYS A 436 -23.71 5.54 12.46
CA LYS A 436 -22.74 4.91 13.35
C LYS A 436 -23.30 3.60 13.91
N TYR A 437 -22.97 2.49 13.26
CA TYR A 437 -23.31 1.13 13.69
C TYR A 437 -22.18 0.16 13.34
N GLU A 438 -22.10 -0.94 14.08
CA GLU A 438 -21.22 -2.06 13.76
C GLU A 438 -21.69 -2.72 12.47
N GLU A 439 -20.78 -2.87 11.51
CA GLU A 439 -21.08 -3.40 10.18
C GLU A 439 -20.88 -4.93 10.18
N PRO A 440 -21.94 -5.75 10.26
CA PRO A 440 -21.80 -7.20 10.49
C PRO A 440 -21.07 -7.89 9.34
N TYR A 441 -21.26 -7.41 8.11
CA TYR A 441 -20.57 -7.98 6.97
C TYR A 441 -19.05 -7.80 7.05
N LEU A 442 -18.56 -6.68 7.56
CA LEU A 442 -17.11 -6.48 7.75
C LEU A 442 -16.53 -7.42 8.82
N LEU A 443 -17.34 -7.85 9.79
CA LEU A 443 -16.95 -8.89 10.75
C LEU A 443 -16.84 -10.25 10.05
N ASN A 444 -17.81 -10.63 9.21
CA ASN A 444 -17.74 -11.88 8.43
C ASN A 444 -16.51 -11.92 7.50
N LEU A 445 -16.12 -10.78 6.92
CA LEU A 445 -14.89 -10.67 6.13
C LEU A 445 -13.64 -10.82 7.02
N HIS A 446 -13.65 -10.23 8.21
CA HIS A 446 -12.57 -10.39 9.17
C HIS A 446 -12.42 -11.84 9.63
N GLU A 447 -13.50 -12.52 9.99
CA GLU A 447 -13.51 -13.93 10.39
C GLU A 447 -13.00 -14.83 9.27
N CYS A 448 -13.40 -14.57 8.02
CA CYS A 448 -12.86 -15.28 6.86
C CYS A 448 -11.34 -15.12 6.75
N LEU A 449 -10.81 -13.91 6.92
CA LEU A 449 -9.37 -13.63 6.89
C LEU A 449 -8.62 -14.18 8.11
N ALA A 450 -9.30 -14.39 9.23
CA ALA A 450 -8.73 -14.97 10.44
C ALA A 450 -8.87 -16.51 10.51
N SER A 451 -9.59 -17.12 9.56
CA SER A 451 -9.85 -18.56 9.52
C SER A 451 -8.56 -19.38 9.38
N GLU A 452 -8.57 -20.60 9.92
CA GLU A 452 -7.42 -21.51 9.82
C GLU A 452 -7.13 -21.87 8.36
N GLU A 453 -8.19 -22.03 7.56
CA GLU A 453 -8.10 -22.29 6.13
C GLU A 453 -7.43 -21.15 5.36
N PHE A 454 -7.79 -19.89 5.65
CA PHE A 454 -7.12 -18.74 5.04
C PHE A 454 -5.68 -18.59 5.54
N ASN A 455 -5.43 -18.85 6.82
CA ASN A 455 -4.07 -18.83 7.37
C ASN A 455 -3.18 -19.89 6.71
N LYS A 456 -3.70 -21.09 6.41
CA LYS A 456 -2.98 -22.10 5.61
C LYS A 456 -2.63 -21.60 4.20
N MET A 457 -3.55 -20.87 3.55
CA MET A 457 -3.27 -20.19 2.29
C MET A 457 -2.19 -19.09 2.45
N GLN A 458 -2.11 -18.44 3.61
CA GLN A 458 -1.14 -17.37 3.90
C GLN A 458 0.24 -17.89 4.33
N GLU A 459 0.34 -19.00 5.07
CA GLU A 459 1.63 -19.61 5.46
C GLU A 459 2.45 -20.02 4.23
N ILE A 460 1.75 -20.47 3.19
CA ILE A 460 2.30 -20.73 1.87
C ILE A 460 3.03 -19.51 1.29
N TYR A 461 2.50 -18.31 1.50
CA TYR A 461 3.09 -17.06 1.02
C TYR A 461 4.36 -16.67 1.77
N LEU A 462 4.38 -16.80 3.10
CA LEU A 462 5.55 -16.49 3.93
C LEU A 462 6.75 -17.42 3.61
N HIS A 463 6.49 -18.69 3.31
CA HIS A 463 7.52 -19.62 2.84
C HIS A 463 8.12 -19.23 1.48
N ALA A 464 7.30 -18.73 0.53
CA ALA A 464 7.78 -18.29 -0.78
C ALA A 464 8.63 -17.01 -0.71
N LEU A 465 8.25 -16.06 0.15
CA LEU A 465 9.02 -14.83 0.39
C LEU A 465 10.40 -15.10 1.02
N ASN A 466 10.45 -15.97 2.04
CA ASN A 466 11.70 -16.33 2.72
C ASN A 466 12.70 -17.02 1.79
N ASN A 467 12.21 -17.82 0.82
CA ASN A 467 13.07 -18.46 -0.17
C ASN A 467 13.61 -17.47 -1.22
N ASN A 468 12.79 -16.52 -1.69
CA ASN A 468 13.22 -15.49 -2.63
C ASN A 468 14.22 -14.50 -2.01
N HIS A 469 14.07 -14.16 -0.72
CA HIS A 469 15.02 -13.28 -0.04
C HIS A 469 16.40 -13.94 0.12
N ARG A 470 16.44 -15.25 0.41
CA ARG A 470 17.68 -16.03 0.43
C ARG A 470 18.38 -16.11 -0.93
N LEU A 471 17.62 -16.31 -2.02
CA LEU A 471 18.15 -16.37 -3.39
C LEU A 471 18.69 -15.01 -3.87
N THR A 472 17.99 -13.91 -3.58
CA THR A 472 18.43 -12.55 -3.94
C THR A 472 19.67 -12.12 -3.16
N THR A 473 19.77 -12.49 -1.88
CA THR A 473 20.96 -12.24 -1.08
C THR A 473 22.14 -13.06 -1.59
N ALA A 474 21.94 -14.35 -1.88
CA ALA A 474 22.99 -15.21 -2.45
C ALA A 474 23.47 -14.74 -3.84
N ALA A 475 22.55 -14.28 -4.71
CA ALA A 475 22.88 -13.73 -6.02
C ALA A 475 23.63 -12.38 -5.90
N ALA A 476 23.24 -11.51 -4.97
CA ALA A 476 23.92 -10.26 -4.69
C ALA A 476 25.34 -10.51 -4.13
N THR A 477 25.49 -11.50 -3.25
CA THR A 477 26.80 -11.92 -2.73
C THR A 477 27.66 -12.54 -3.82
N ALA A 478 27.10 -13.37 -4.71
CA ALA A 478 27.81 -13.95 -5.84
C ALA A 478 28.25 -12.89 -6.87
N ALA A 479 27.40 -11.91 -7.18
CA ALA A 479 27.73 -10.79 -8.07
C ALA A 479 28.78 -9.84 -7.48
N SER A 480 28.78 -9.67 -6.16
CA SER A 480 29.81 -8.93 -5.41
C SER A 480 31.15 -9.69 -5.44
N ASN A 481 31.13 -11.01 -5.23
CA ASN A 481 32.33 -11.84 -5.22
C ASN A 481 32.93 -12.03 -6.63
N ALA A 482 32.11 -11.96 -7.68
CA ALA A 482 32.54 -12.02 -9.08
C ALA A 482 33.06 -10.68 -9.63
N GLY A 483 33.06 -9.60 -8.83
CA GLY A 483 33.58 -8.29 -9.24
C GLY A 483 32.77 -7.58 -10.34
N ILE A 484 31.55 -8.04 -10.63
CA ILE A 484 30.70 -7.53 -11.73
C ILE A 484 30.11 -6.15 -11.40
N LEU A 485 30.06 -5.77 -10.13
CA LEU A 485 29.58 -4.46 -9.68
C LEU A 485 30.72 -3.43 -9.56
N SER A 486 31.23 -2.94 -10.70
CA SER A 486 32.04 -1.72 -10.69
C SER A 486 31.13 -0.51 -10.49
N ARG A 487 31.18 0.13 -9.31
CA ARG A 487 30.49 1.40 -9.03
C ARG A 487 30.96 2.49 -10.00
N ARG A 488 30.14 2.85 -11.00
CA ARG A 488 30.20 4.20 -11.61
C ARG A 488 29.55 5.18 -10.63
N ARG A 489 30.30 6.17 -10.16
CA ARG A 489 29.76 7.34 -9.47
C ARG A 489 28.88 8.11 -10.45
N TYR A 490 27.57 8.07 -10.26
CA TYR A 490 26.65 9.00 -10.91
C TYR A 490 26.40 10.16 -9.94
N ILE A 491 26.79 11.36 -10.39
CA ILE A 491 26.54 12.64 -9.70
C ILE A 491 25.13 13.08 -10.10
N HIS A 492 24.22 13.16 -9.14
CA HIS A 492 22.92 13.79 -9.37
C HIS A 492 23.10 15.31 -9.45
N ARG A 493 22.84 15.89 -10.64
CA ARG A 493 22.57 17.32 -10.83
C ARG A 493 21.12 17.58 -10.40
N GLY A 494 20.93 18.41 -9.37
CA GLY A 494 19.62 18.99 -9.03
C GLY A 494 19.30 20.21 -9.89
N PRO A 495 18.02 20.64 -10.00
CA PRO A 495 17.65 21.81 -10.77
C PRO A 495 17.88 23.13 -10.00
N GLY A 496 18.65 24.02 -10.62
CA GLY A 496 18.48 25.48 -10.66
C GLY A 496 18.08 26.24 -9.39
N HIS A 497 19.08 26.68 -8.62
CA HIS A 497 19.02 27.91 -7.83
C HIS A 497 18.94 29.14 -8.76
N ASN A 498 17.96 30.01 -8.51
CA ASN A 498 18.04 31.41 -8.94
C ASN A 498 18.56 32.27 -7.79
N ARG A 499 19.49 33.15 -8.15
CA ARG A 499 20.44 33.89 -7.32
C ARG A 499 19.77 34.93 -6.42
N HIS A 500 20.30 35.15 -5.21
CA HIS A 500 20.57 36.50 -4.72
C HIS A 500 21.78 36.55 -3.77
N ARG A 501 22.86 37.13 -4.32
CA ARG A 501 23.99 37.89 -3.74
C ARG A 501 24.34 37.72 -2.25
N THR A 502 25.55 37.21 -2.05
CA THR A 502 26.43 37.43 -0.89
C THR A 502 26.96 38.87 -0.84
N LEU A 503 26.95 39.46 0.35
CA LEU A 503 27.83 40.55 0.77
C LEU A 503 28.59 40.08 2.02
N HIS A 504 29.92 40.00 1.89
CA HIS A 504 30.86 39.81 2.99
C HIS A 504 31.03 41.08 3.82
N TYR A 505 31.27 40.96 5.13
CA TYR A 505 32.36 41.59 5.92
C TYR A 505 32.16 41.32 7.45
N PRO A 506 33.13 41.54 8.36
CA PRO A 506 34.05 40.53 8.93
C PRO A 506 33.92 40.34 10.48
N LYS A 507 34.77 39.48 11.05
CA LYS A 507 34.93 39.29 12.51
C LYS A 507 35.60 40.49 13.20
N GLY A 508 35.01 40.92 14.32
CA GLY A 508 35.67 41.33 15.57
C GLY A 508 35.90 42.84 15.82
N THR A 509 35.27 43.39 16.86
CA THR A 509 35.88 44.05 18.06
C THR A 509 34.81 44.69 18.96
N ASN A 510 35.05 44.63 20.28
CA ASN A 510 34.27 45.24 21.38
C ASN A 510 34.21 46.78 21.34
N ILE A 511 33.38 47.37 22.25
CA ILE A 511 33.41 48.69 22.95
C ILE A 511 31.98 49.34 22.92
N PRO A 512 31.48 50.07 23.95
CA PRO A 512 31.03 49.64 25.28
C PRO A 512 29.59 50.15 25.60
N SER A 513 28.97 49.65 26.67
CA SER A 513 27.75 50.25 27.22
C SER A 513 28.07 51.44 28.11
N LEU A 514 27.51 52.61 27.81
CA LEU A 514 27.39 53.75 28.71
C LEU A 514 25.92 53.93 29.03
N TRP A 515 25.53 53.81 30.31
CA TRP A 515 24.70 54.79 31.00
C TRP A 515 24.97 54.68 32.51
N THR A 516 24.95 55.85 33.14
CA THR A 516 25.70 56.29 34.31
C THR A 516 25.02 55.97 35.65
N ASN A 517 25.88 55.84 36.68
CA ASN A 517 25.53 55.91 38.09
C ASN A 517 25.04 57.31 38.48
N SER A 518 23.99 57.38 39.30
CA SER A 518 23.85 58.40 40.35
C SER A 518 22.85 57.90 41.40
N ARG A 519 23.34 57.68 42.63
CA ARG A 519 22.52 57.57 43.84
C ARG A 519 22.15 58.97 44.32
N PRO A 520 20.96 59.15 44.91
CA PRO A 520 20.87 59.98 46.10
C PRO A 520 20.15 59.29 47.26
N HIS A 521 20.78 59.48 48.42
CA HIS A 521 20.28 59.67 49.78
C HIS A 521 18.90 59.15 50.24
N VAL A 522 18.98 58.51 51.41
CA VAL A 522 17.91 58.18 52.36
C VAL A 522 17.19 59.44 52.83
N ASN A 523 15.85 59.41 52.81
CA ASN A 523 15.00 60.17 53.72
C ASN A 523 13.74 59.36 54.07
N THR A 524 13.60 59.14 55.38
CA THR A 524 12.43 58.64 56.11
C THR A 524 11.22 59.53 55.91
N THR A 525 10.10 59.01 55.42
CA THR A 525 8.73 59.44 55.80
C THR A 525 7.71 58.33 55.47
N HIS A 526 6.77 58.12 56.39
CA HIS A 526 5.66 57.19 56.28
C HIS A 526 4.80 57.45 55.03
N ARG A 527 4.68 56.44 54.15
CA ARG A 527 3.55 56.31 53.23
C ARG A 527 3.12 54.84 53.14
N THR A 528 1.87 54.63 53.48
CA THR A 528 1.11 53.38 53.42
C THR A 528 1.28 52.67 52.07
N SER A 529 1.80 51.43 52.09
CA SER A 529 1.85 50.55 50.94
C SER A 529 0.45 49.99 50.64
N ASN A 530 -0.05 50.29 49.45
CA ASN A 530 -1.28 49.73 48.92
C ASN A 530 -0.99 48.27 48.48
N LEU A 531 -1.70 47.30 49.06
CA LEU A 531 -1.50 45.84 48.86
C LEU A 531 -1.92 45.34 47.46
N SER A 532 -2.26 46.22 46.51
CA SER A 532 -2.80 45.86 45.19
C SER A 532 -1.76 45.76 44.06
N ASN A 533 -0.48 46.08 44.29
CA ASN A 533 0.54 46.13 43.23
C ASN A 533 1.72 45.15 43.38
N LEU A 534 1.62 44.13 44.24
CA LEU A 534 2.52 42.98 44.19
C LEU A 534 2.08 42.07 43.03
N ARG A 535 2.60 42.35 41.83
CA ARG A 535 2.56 41.37 40.74
C ARG A 535 3.38 40.17 41.20
N SER A 536 2.70 39.07 41.53
CA SER A 536 3.35 37.77 41.72
C SER A 536 4.23 37.47 40.50
N PRO A 537 5.42 36.87 40.67
CA PRO A 537 6.21 36.43 39.53
C PRO A 537 5.33 35.54 38.63
N PRO A 538 5.54 35.55 37.30
CA PRO A 538 4.78 34.67 36.42
C PRO A 538 4.90 33.24 36.95
N PRO A 539 3.79 32.47 37.05
CA PRO A 539 3.87 31.08 37.46
C PRO A 539 4.86 30.38 36.53
N ALA A 540 5.76 29.58 37.10
CA ALA A 540 6.64 28.72 36.31
C ALA A 540 5.79 27.93 35.29
N PRO A 541 6.27 27.69 34.06
CA PRO A 541 5.54 26.86 33.12
C PRO A 541 5.20 25.54 33.81
N LEU A 542 3.91 25.19 33.84
CA LEU A 542 3.44 23.94 34.42
C LEU A 542 4.26 22.81 33.78
N SER A 543 5.00 22.04 34.57
CA SER A 543 5.78 20.91 34.06
C SER A 543 5.13 19.62 34.52
N ILE A 544 4.95 18.67 33.60
CA ILE A 544 4.52 17.31 33.95
C ILE A 544 5.74 16.55 34.48
N THR A 545 5.59 15.92 35.63
CA THR A 545 6.62 15.07 36.26
C THR A 545 6.40 13.60 35.90
N PHE A 546 7.41 12.99 35.30
CA PHE A 546 7.44 11.58 34.95
C PHE A 546 8.42 10.82 35.86
N ALA A 547 8.10 9.56 36.11
CA ALA A 547 8.99 8.59 36.74
C ALA A 547 9.01 7.31 35.91
N LEU A 548 10.19 6.76 35.60
CA LEU A 548 10.35 5.44 35.00
C LEU A 548 10.96 4.49 36.04
N LEU A 549 10.34 3.33 36.26
CA LEU A 549 10.85 2.32 37.18
C LEU A 549 10.63 0.91 36.64
N ASN A 550 11.71 0.15 36.46
CA ASN A 550 11.62 -1.30 36.38
C ASN A 550 11.42 -1.86 37.79
N THR A 551 10.22 -2.41 38.03
CA THR A 551 9.79 -2.83 39.37
C THR A 551 10.28 -4.22 39.75
N ARG A 552 10.67 -5.05 38.78
CA ARG A 552 10.95 -6.49 39.00
C ARG A 552 9.94 -7.15 39.93
N SER A 553 8.69 -7.18 39.49
CA SER A 553 7.48 -7.53 40.24
C SER A 553 6.93 -6.40 41.11
N LEU A 554 5.62 -6.15 40.94
CA LEU A 554 4.83 -5.30 41.83
C LEU A 554 4.49 -5.96 43.18
N THR A 555 4.58 -7.29 43.27
CA THR A 555 4.17 -8.03 44.47
C THR A 555 4.94 -7.55 45.69
N ASN A 556 4.22 -7.18 46.75
CA ASN A 556 4.76 -6.63 48.02
C ASN A 556 5.47 -5.26 47.91
N LYS A 557 5.45 -4.60 46.76
CA LYS A 557 6.06 -3.26 46.56
C LYS A 557 5.02 -2.15 46.39
N SER A 558 3.74 -2.51 46.25
CA SER A 558 2.64 -1.59 46.01
C SER A 558 2.55 -0.41 46.98
N PRO A 559 2.61 -0.60 48.32
CA PRO A 559 2.53 0.54 49.25
C PRO A 559 3.68 1.53 49.07
N VAL A 560 4.90 1.02 48.86
CA VAL A 560 6.11 1.84 48.65
C VAL A 560 6.05 2.60 47.33
N ILE A 561 5.44 2.01 46.29
CA ILE A 561 5.19 2.69 45.01
C ILE A 561 4.15 3.80 45.17
N SER A 562 3.10 3.57 45.97
CA SER A 562 2.09 4.58 46.29
C SER A 562 2.73 5.77 47.03
N GLU A 563 3.57 5.52 48.04
CA GLU A 563 4.35 6.55 48.74
C GLU A 563 5.29 7.31 47.80
N LEU A 564 6.01 6.59 46.92
CA LEU A 564 6.90 7.19 45.92
C LEU A 564 6.18 8.22 45.03
N ILE A 565 4.96 7.89 44.58
CA ILE A 565 4.11 8.78 43.77
C ILE A 565 3.77 10.06 44.55
N LEU A 566 3.34 9.90 45.80
CA LEU A 566 2.90 11.00 46.65
C LEU A 566 4.06 11.91 47.07
N ASP A 567 5.16 11.34 47.54
CA ASP A 567 6.34 12.08 48.05
C ASP A 567 7.03 12.92 46.97
N ASN A 568 7.00 12.44 45.71
CA ASN A 568 7.63 13.11 44.58
C ASN A 568 6.64 13.85 43.68
N ASN A 569 5.34 13.87 44.04
CA ASN A 569 4.27 14.48 43.26
C ASN A 569 4.30 14.06 41.77
N ILE A 570 4.45 12.77 41.52
CA ILE A 570 4.62 12.21 40.18
C ILE A 570 3.30 12.30 39.41
N ASP A 571 3.29 12.85 38.20
CA ASP A 571 2.09 12.93 37.37
C ASP A 571 1.88 11.66 36.53
N PHE A 572 2.99 11.06 36.06
CA PHE A 572 3.02 9.80 35.32
C PHE A 572 4.12 8.89 35.87
N LEU A 573 3.75 7.71 36.37
CA LEU A 573 4.68 6.65 36.73
C LEU A 573 4.59 5.53 35.69
N LEU A 574 5.71 5.33 34.98
CA LEU A 574 5.90 4.37 33.90
C LEU A 574 6.60 3.13 34.49
N LEU A 575 5.93 1.98 34.46
CA LEU A 575 6.39 0.76 35.11
C LEU A 575 6.68 -0.33 34.09
N THR A 576 7.89 -0.90 34.17
CA THR A 576 8.25 -2.13 33.47
C THR A 576 8.41 -3.29 34.45
N GLU A 577 8.26 -4.52 33.94
CA GLU A 577 8.33 -5.76 34.71
C GLU A 577 7.37 -5.81 35.89
N THR A 578 6.10 -5.48 35.65
CA THR A 578 5.06 -5.50 36.69
C THR A 578 4.74 -6.92 37.18
N TRP A 579 4.96 -7.93 36.33
CA TRP A 579 4.71 -9.36 36.57
C TRP A 579 3.25 -9.69 36.89
N GLN A 580 2.33 -8.78 36.55
CA GLN A 580 0.91 -8.98 36.76
C GLN A 580 0.34 -10.03 35.79
N GLN A 581 -0.57 -10.86 36.28
CA GLN A 581 -1.29 -11.80 35.43
C GLN A 581 -2.52 -11.13 34.81
N PRO A 582 -3.02 -11.64 33.67
CA PRO A 582 -4.33 -11.23 33.17
C PRO A 582 -5.39 -11.38 34.26
N SER A 583 -6.19 -10.33 34.45
CA SER A 583 -7.23 -10.25 35.49
C SER A 583 -6.75 -10.16 36.96
N ASP A 584 -5.44 -10.02 37.21
CA ASP A 584 -4.89 -9.68 38.54
C ASP A 584 -4.68 -8.17 38.68
N TYR A 585 -5.61 -7.52 39.38
CA TYR A 585 -5.60 -6.08 39.61
C TYR A 585 -5.16 -5.69 41.03
N TYR A 586 -4.92 -6.66 41.92
CA TYR A 586 -4.74 -6.38 43.35
C TYR A 586 -3.51 -5.50 43.62
N ALA A 587 -2.35 -5.88 43.08
CA ALA A 587 -1.11 -5.14 43.29
C ALA A 587 -1.14 -3.73 42.66
N LEU A 588 -1.77 -3.58 41.49
CA LEU A 588 -1.94 -2.27 40.84
C LEU A 588 -2.89 -1.37 41.62
N ASN A 589 -4.02 -1.92 42.09
CA ASN A 589 -4.98 -1.16 42.89
C ASN A 589 -4.34 -0.66 44.19
N GLN A 590 -3.49 -1.45 44.84
CA GLN A 590 -2.75 -1.01 46.02
C GLN A 590 -1.65 0.01 45.71
N ALA A 591 -1.03 -0.08 44.53
CA ALA A 591 0.03 0.83 44.12
C ALA A 591 -0.50 2.19 43.65
N THR A 592 -1.81 2.30 43.39
CA THR A 592 -2.46 3.48 42.84
C THR A 592 -3.05 4.35 43.97
N PRO A 593 -2.48 5.54 44.26
CA PRO A 593 -3.02 6.44 45.26
C PRO A 593 -4.39 6.99 44.89
N THR A 594 -5.08 7.60 45.85
CA THR A 594 -6.32 8.33 45.59
C THR A 594 -6.09 9.45 44.55
N ASN A 595 -7.00 9.59 43.58
CA ASN A 595 -6.92 10.50 42.42
C ASN A 595 -5.98 10.06 41.28
N TYR A 596 -5.52 8.81 41.29
CA TYR A 596 -4.80 8.21 40.17
C TYR A 596 -5.61 7.09 39.54
N CYS A 597 -5.33 6.82 38.28
CA CYS A 597 -5.78 5.65 37.54
C CYS A 597 -4.62 5.06 36.75
N TYR A 598 -4.81 3.88 36.16
CA TYR A 598 -3.76 3.20 35.42
C TYR A 598 -4.24 2.56 34.13
N ILE A 599 -3.32 2.43 33.18
CA ILE A 599 -3.45 1.63 31.95
C ILE A 599 -2.36 0.56 32.01
N ALA A 600 -2.73 -0.71 31.87
CA ALA A 600 -1.83 -1.82 32.12
C ALA A 600 -1.97 -2.92 31.07
N LYS A 601 -0.82 -3.48 30.65
CA LYS A 601 -0.74 -4.58 29.68
C LYS A 601 0.02 -5.74 30.32
N PRO A 602 -0.69 -6.74 30.92
CA PRO A 602 -0.06 -7.94 31.46
C PRO A 602 0.55 -8.81 30.35
N ARG A 603 1.55 -9.61 30.69
CA ARG A 603 2.07 -10.64 29.80
C ARG A 603 1.17 -11.88 29.85
N SER A 604 0.79 -12.40 28.68
CA SER A 604 -0.13 -13.54 28.57
C SER A 604 0.47 -14.90 28.92
N SER A 605 1.81 -15.05 28.87
CA SER A 605 2.50 -16.30 29.19
C SER A 605 3.96 -16.07 29.61
N GLY A 606 4.48 -16.98 30.45
CA GLY A 606 5.85 -16.94 30.96
C GLY A 606 6.01 -16.23 32.31
N ARG A 607 7.24 -16.25 32.86
CA ARG A 607 7.62 -15.53 34.07
C ARG A 607 8.28 -14.20 33.70
N GLY A 608 7.84 -13.12 34.30
CA GLY A 608 8.39 -11.78 34.09
C GLY A 608 7.78 -11.01 32.92
N GLY A 609 8.12 -9.73 32.78
CA GLY A 609 7.48 -8.80 31.83
C GLY A 609 6.22 -8.13 32.39
N GLY A 610 5.38 -7.58 31.51
CA GLY A 610 4.26 -6.73 31.87
C GLY A 610 4.66 -5.26 32.06
N ILE A 611 3.79 -4.36 31.59
CA ILE A 611 3.98 -2.92 31.67
C ILE A 611 2.72 -2.24 32.19
N ALA A 612 2.90 -1.12 32.89
CA ALA A 612 1.78 -0.30 33.37
C ALA A 612 2.16 1.18 33.42
N VAL A 613 1.18 2.04 33.24
CA VAL A 613 1.30 3.49 33.42
C VAL A 613 0.26 3.94 34.42
N LEU A 614 0.71 4.44 35.57
CA LEU A 614 -0.13 5.09 36.58
C LEU A 614 -0.06 6.60 36.34
N HIS A 615 -1.21 7.27 36.34
CA HIS A 615 -1.27 8.72 36.10
C HIS A 615 -2.39 9.39 36.89
N LYS A 616 -2.26 10.71 37.11
CA LYS A 616 -3.32 11.50 37.74
C LYS A 616 -4.59 11.46 36.88
N GLN A 617 -5.72 11.22 37.52
CA GLN A 617 -7.03 11.12 36.88
C GLN A 617 -7.48 12.47 36.26
N SER A 618 -6.91 13.59 36.70
CA SER A 618 -7.15 14.91 36.13
C SER A 618 -6.49 15.15 34.76
N LEU A 619 -5.60 14.26 34.32
CA LEU A 619 -4.89 14.37 33.05
C LEU A 619 -5.61 13.56 31.97
N SER A 620 -5.82 14.16 30.80
CA SER A 620 -6.42 13.48 29.65
C SER A 620 -5.42 12.54 29.00
N VAL A 621 -5.62 11.24 29.19
CA VAL A 621 -4.75 10.17 28.67
C VAL A 621 -5.62 9.18 27.89
N THR A 622 -5.23 8.84 26.67
CA THR A 622 -5.90 7.82 25.87
C THR A 622 -4.89 6.82 25.34
N GLU A 623 -5.17 5.53 25.48
CA GLU A 623 -4.38 4.48 24.82
C GLU A 623 -4.50 4.61 23.29
N LEU A 624 -3.36 4.53 22.60
CA LEU A 624 -3.27 4.62 21.15
C LEU A 624 -3.10 3.22 20.57
N ASP A 625 -4.07 2.80 19.76
CA ASP A 625 -3.89 1.65 18.88
C ASP A 625 -3.14 2.09 17.62
N LEU A 626 -1.90 1.64 17.50
CA LEU A 626 -1.04 1.97 16.35
C LEU A 626 -1.37 1.14 15.10
N ASN A 627 -2.33 0.19 15.16
CA ASN A 627 -2.68 -0.73 14.07
C ASN A 627 -1.45 -1.47 13.49
N LEU A 628 -0.51 -1.86 14.36
CA LEU A 628 0.73 -2.51 13.97
C LEU A 628 0.61 -4.05 14.07
N PRO A 629 1.40 -4.80 13.28
CA PRO A 629 1.52 -6.24 13.44
C PRO A 629 1.92 -6.62 14.88
N PRO A 630 1.57 -7.83 15.35
CA PRO A 630 1.98 -8.29 16.68
C PRO A 630 3.51 -8.33 16.78
N MET A 631 4.06 -7.51 17.66
CA MET A 631 5.50 -7.41 17.91
C MET A 631 5.92 -8.50 18.90
N SER A 632 6.96 -9.25 18.54
CA SER A 632 7.43 -10.41 19.30
C SER A 632 8.68 -10.11 20.14
N THR A 633 9.37 -9.00 19.84
CA THR A 633 10.68 -8.70 20.42
C THR A 633 10.64 -7.83 21.67
N PHE A 634 9.53 -7.13 21.91
CA PHE A 634 9.32 -6.30 23.10
C PHE A 634 7.83 -6.11 23.37
N GLU A 635 7.52 -5.77 24.62
CA GLU A 635 6.21 -5.31 25.04
C GLU A 635 6.16 -3.79 24.95
N TYR A 636 5.04 -3.23 24.48
CA TYR A 636 4.86 -1.77 24.44
C TYR A 636 3.44 -1.34 24.75
N LEU A 637 3.33 -0.11 25.28
CA LEU A 637 2.10 0.63 25.50
C LEU A 637 2.28 2.04 24.91
N ALA A 638 1.42 2.41 23.98
CA ALA A 638 1.42 3.72 23.34
C ALA A 638 0.26 4.57 23.89
N LEU A 639 0.56 5.79 24.32
CA LEU A 639 -0.38 6.70 24.96
C LEU A 639 -0.35 8.07 24.31
N SER A 640 -1.52 8.67 24.11
CA SER A 640 -1.68 10.09 23.82
C SER A 640 -1.81 10.82 25.14
N LEU A 641 -0.84 11.68 25.43
CA LEU A 641 -0.81 12.55 26.61
C LEU A 641 -1.36 13.95 26.25
N PRO A 642 -1.67 14.80 27.25
CA PRO A 642 -2.12 16.16 26.99
C PRO A 642 -1.18 16.93 26.04
N ASN A 643 -1.75 17.79 25.21
CA ASN A 643 -1.03 18.62 24.22
C ASN A 643 -0.33 17.83 23.09
N SER A 644 -0.92 16.72 22.67
CA SER A 644 -0.47 15.91 21.53
C SER A 644 0.93 15.34 21.69
N ILE A 645 1.34 15.07 22.93
CA ILE A 645 2.56 14.33 23.23
C ILE A 645 2.24 12.84 23.11
N THR A 646 2.97 12.14 22.25
CA THR A 646 2.85 10.69 22.14
C THR A 646 3.92 10.05 23.03
N ALA A 647 3.51 9.23 24.00
CA ALA A 647 4.42 8.51 24.88
C ALA A 647 4.37 7.00 24.60
N ILE A 648 5.53 6.38 24.51
CA ILE A 648 5.68 4.93 24.34
C ILE A 648 6.51 4.38 25.49
N LEU A 649 5.89 3.51 26.26
CA LEU A 649 6.56 2.68 27.26
C LEU A 649 6.91 1.34 26.63
N LEU A 650 8.19 1.00 26.62
CA LEU A 650 8.72 -0.23 26.00
C LEU A 650 9.45 -1.09 27.04
N TYR A 651 9.21 -2.39 27.02
CA TYR A 651 10.01 -3.37 27.75
C TYR A 651 10.53 -4.43 26.78
N ARG A 652 11.84 -4.47 26.58
CA ARG A 652 12.51 -5.49 25.76
C ARG A 652 13.16 -6.53 26.70
N PRO A 653 12.79 -7.82 26.59
CA PRO A 653 13.50 -8.88 27.31
C PRO A 653 15.00 -8.94 26.95
N PRO A 654 15.89 -9.38 27.86
CA PRO A 654 17.34 -9.38 27.63
C PRO A 654 17.82 -10.32 26.52
N LYS A 655 16.99 -11.28 26.09
CA LYS A 655 17.33 -12.22 25.03
C LYS A 655 17.44 -11.49 23.69
N THR A 656 18.53 -11.72 22.96
CA THR A 656 18.73 -11.15 21.64
C THR A 656 17.70 -11.68 20.65
N HIS A 657 17.16 -10.78 19.82
CA HIS A 657 16.23 -11.12 18.74
C HIS A 657 16.61 -10.32 17.49
N PRO A 658 16.84 -10.97 16.33
CA PRO A 658 17.34 -10.30 15.13
C PRO A 658 16.35 -9.26 14.58
N SER A 659 15.05 -9.47 14.77
CA SER A 659 13.98 -8.58 14.28
C SER A 659 13.73 -7.35 15.16
N PHE A 660 14.47 -7.16 16.27
CA PHE A 660 14.19 -6.07 17.21
C PHE A 660 14.25 -4.68 16.56
N LEU A 661 15.31 -4.40 15.82
CA LEU A 661 15.49 -3.08 15.18
C LEU A 661 14.45 -2.84 14.08
N SER A 662 14.04 -3.87 13.34
CA SER A 662 12.97 -3.74 12.34
C SER A 662 11.61 -3.49 12.98
N GLU A 663 11.28 -4.16 14.09
CA GLU A 663 10.03 -3.93 14.83
C GLU A 663 10.01 -2.52 15.45
N LEU A 664 11.14 -2.08 16.02
CA LEU A 664 11.28 -0.72 16.56
C LEU A 664 11.20 0.35 15.46
N LEU A 665 11.77 0.08 14.29
CA LEU A 665 11.68 0.94 13.10
C LEU A 665 10.22 1.13 12.67
N THR A 666 9.43 0.06 12.65
CA THR A 666 7.99 0.12 12.34
C THR A 666 7.26 1.04 13.31
N ILE A 667 7.50 0.90 14.62
CA ILE A 667 6.91 1.80 15.62
C ILE A 667 7.35 3.24 15.39
N ALA A 668 8.65 3.50 15.26
CA ALA A 668 9.18 4.85 15.10
C ALA A 668 8.64 5.55 13.83
N SER A 669 8.39 4.79 12.75
CA SER A 669 7.85 5.32 11.48
C SER A 669 6.38 5.73 11.54
N SER A 670 5.62 5.24 12.52
CA SER A 670 4.17 5.43 12.63
C SER A 670 3.76 6.61 13.53
N LEU A 671 4.71 7.43 14.00
CA LEU A 671 4.49 8.37 15.12
C LEU A 671 4.73 9.84 14.75
N SER A 672 4.15 10.74 15.56
CA SER A 672 4.13 12.20 15.38
C SER A 672 5.42 12.90 15.87
N ASN A 673 5.53 14.21 15.59
CA ASN A 673 6.73 15.02 15.86
C ASN A 673 7.10 15.22 17.36
N ARG A 674 6.20 14.97 18.32
CA ARG A 674 6.46 15.16 19.78
C ARG A 674 6.40 13.83 20.52
N LEU A 675 7.45 13.03 20.35
CA LEU A 675 7.54 11.66 20.83
C LEU A 675 8.38 11.57 22.11
N LEU A 676 7.87 10.84 23.10
CA LEU A 676 8.61 10.35 24.28
C LEU A 676 8.68 8.82 24.19
N LEU A 677 9.87 8.28 23.88
CA LEU A 677 10.13 6.84 23.84
C LEU A 677 10.95 6.47 25.07
N THR A 678 10.43 5.59 25.92
CA THR A 678 11.08 5.30 27.20
C THR A 678 10.77 3.90 27.71
N GLY A 679 11.63 3.37 28.58
CA GLY A 679 11.45 2.06 29.18
C GLY A 679 12.78 1.31 29.33
N ASP A 680 12.69 0.00 29.57
CA ASP A 680 13.85 -0.86 29.73
C ASP A 680 14.12 -1.60 28.41
N PHE A 681 15.24 -1.24 27.77
CA PHE A 681 15.63 -1.80 26.47
C PHE A 681 16.50 -3.05 26.61
N ASN A 682 17.06 -3.29 27.81
CA ASN A 682 18.12 -4.29 28.00
C ASN A 682 19.22 -4.21 26.92
N ILE A 683 19.64 -2.98 26.60
CA ILE A 683 20.76 -2.67 25.69
C ILE A 683 21.77 -1.85 26.49
N HIS A 684 23.01 -2.32 26.55
CA HIS A 684 24.12 -1.58 27.17
C HIS A 684 24.55 -0.42 26.26
N VAL A 685 23.82 0.71 26.35
CA VAL A 685 24.16 1.91 25.56
C VAL A 685 25.45 2.58 26.04
N ASP A 686 25.87 2.28 27.27
CA ASP A 686 27.14 2.69 27.86
C ASP A 686 28.35 1.94 27.26
N LEU A 687 28.12 0.84 26.54
CA LEU A 687 29.17 0.00 25.95
C LEU A 687 29.12 0.09 24.40
N PRO A 688 29.91 0.99 23.76
CA PRO A 688 29.86 1.19 22.31
C PRO A 688 30.34 -0.01 21.48
N ASN A 689 31.03 -0.97 22.11
CA ASN A 689 31.52 -2.20 21.47
C ASN A 689 30.45 -3.32 21.40
N SER A 690 29.25 -3.10 21.95
CA SER A 690 28.15 -4.06 21.86
C SER A 690 27.59 -4.09 20.43
N PRO A 691 27.40 -5.26 19.79
CA PRO A 691 26.97 -5.37 18.40
C PRO A 691 25.66 -4.64 18.06
N LEU A 692 24.73 -4.55 19.01
CA LEU A 692 23.41 -3.93 18.78
C LEU A 692 23.40 -2.41 19.03
N THR A 693 24.36 -1.89 19.81
CA THR A 693 24.35 -0.50 20.30
C THR A 693 24.54 0.52 19.17
N PRO A 694 25.52 0.38 18.25
CA PRO A 694 25.71 1.32 17.14
C PRO A 694 24.49 1.40 16.21
N ASP A 695 23.89 0.25 15.88
CA ASP A 695 22.73 0.17 14.99
C ASP A 695 21.48 0.76 15.66
N PHE A 696 21.31 0.52 16.97
CA PHE A 696 20.23 1.11 17.76
C PHE A 696 20.35 2.64 17.85
N LEU A 697 21.54 3.17 18.15
CA LEU A 697 21.77 4.62 18.21
C LEU A 697 21.57 5.27 16.83
N SER A 698 22.06 4.62 15.77
CA SER A 698 21.84 5.09 14.39
C SER A 698 20.35 5.15 14.03
N LEU A 699 19.55 4.18 14.50
CA LEU A 699 18.09 4.19 14.32
C LEU A 699 17.45 5.37 15.05
N LEU A 700 17.83 5.64 16.30
CA LEU A 700 17.31 6.80 17.04
C LEU A 700 17.64 8.12 16.31
N ASP A 701 18.86 8.25 15.80
CA ASP A 701 19.29 9.43 15.04
C ASP A 701 18.48 9.62 13.74
N CYS A 702 18.13 8.53 13.04
CA CYS A 702 17.27 8.57 11.85
C CYS A 702 15.87 9.17 12.12
N PHE A 703 15.36 9.05 13.35
CA PHE A 703 14.05 9.59 13.76
C PHE A 703 14.16 10.86 14.60
N HIS A 704 15.34 11.48 14.65
CA HIS A 704 15.62 12.66 15.48
C HIS A 704 15.28 12.44 16.96
N LEU A 705 15.42 11.20 17.45
CA LEU A 705 15.26 10.83 18.85
C LEU A 705 16.59 10.99 19.58
N THR A 706 16.65 11.93 20.52
CA THR A 706 17.82 12.08 21.39
C THR A 706 17.63 11.23 22.64
N GLN A 707 18.58 10.35 22.94
CA GLN A 707 18.67 9.65 24.23
C GLN A 707 19.27 10.59 25.28
N HIS A 708 18.64 10.70 26.45
CA HIS A 708 19.01 11.71 27.47
C HIS A 708 19.68 11.15 28.73
N ILE A 709 19.73 9.83 28.93
CA ILE A 709 20.28 9.23 30.16
C ILE A 709 21.78 9.06 30.04
N ASN A 710 22.52 9.79 30.89
CA ASN A 710 23.97 9.79 30.97
C ASN A 710 24.53 9.25 32.30
N PHE A 711 23.70 8.56 33.09
CA PHE A 711 24.06 7.98 34.38
C PHE A 711 23.62 6.51 34.45
N PRO A 712 24.24 5.69 35.33
CA PRO A 712 23.82 4.30 35.54
C PRO A 712 22.39 4.18 36.05
N THR A 713 21.60 3.36 35.38
CA THR A 713 20.20 3.08 35.74
C THR A 713 20.04 1.75 36.47
N HIS A 714 21.05 0.89 36.45
CA HIS A 714 21.11 -0.36 37.19
C HIS A 714 22.19 -0.33 38.27
N ALA A 715 21.97 -1.02 39.39
CA ALA A 715 22.91 -1.17 40.52
C ALA A 715 24.26 -1.81 40.15
N LYS A 716 24.39 -2.34 38.92
CA LYS A 716 25.62 -2.92 38.36
C LYS A 716 26.47 -1.90 37.58
N GLY A 717 26.03 -0.65 37.50
CA GLY A 717 26.75 0.43 36.83
C GLY A 717 26.42 0.62 35.35
N HIS A 718 25.43 -0.10 34.80
CA HIS A 718 25.04 -0.01 33.39
C HIS A 718 23.81 0.87 33.15
N THR A 719 23.65 1.31 31.90
CA THR A 719 22.51 2.12 31.45
C THR A 719 21.61 1.27 30.55
N LEU A 720 20.52 0.75 31.10
CA LEU A 720 19.57 -0.13 30.40
C LEU A 720 18.21 0.53 30.18
N ASP A 721 17.75 1.27 31.19
CA ASP A 721 16.56 2.10 31.14
C ASP A 721 16.86 3.42 30.40
N LEU A 722 16.11 3.70 29.33
CA LEU A 722 16.34 4.84 28.46
C LEU A 722 15.15 5.80 28.46
N VAL A 723 15.48 7.09 28.30
CA VAL A 723 14.51 8.16 28.05
C VAL A 723 14.97 8.87 26.79
N CYS A 724 14.21 8.70 25.71
CA CYS A 724 14.48 9.28 24.40
C CYS A 724 13.35 10.24 24.02
N SER A 725 13.66 11.39 23.43
CA SER A 725 12.63 12.32 22.97
C SER A 725 12.93 12.98 21.63
N SER A 726 11.88 13.33 20.90
CA SER A 726 11.91 14.12 19.67
C SER A 726 11.02 15.35 19.84
N SER A 727 11.56 16.53 19.52
CA SER A 727 10.89 17.85 19.66
C SER A 727 10.18 18.09 21.02
N LEU A 728 10.67 17.45 22.09
CA LEU A 728 10.18 17.58 23.46
C LEU A 728 11.39 17.80 24.41
N PRO A 729 11.61 19.05 24.87
CA PRO A 729 12.72 19.32 25.78
C PRO A 729 12.43 18.71 27.16
N LEU A 730 13.31 17.83 27.60
CA LEU A 730 13.24 17.22 28.93
C LEU A 730 14.15 17.96 29.90
N SER A 731 13.77 17.97 31.17
CA SER A 731 14.50 18.64 32.26
C SER A 731 14.47 17.77 33.51
N ASN A 732 15.31 18.10 34.50
CA ASN A 732 15.34 17.43 35.80
C ASN A 732 15.57 15.91 35.76
N LEU A 733 16.29 15.39 34.75
CA LEU A 733 16.63 13.97 34.68
C LEU A 733 17.56 13.60 35.84
N ARG A 734 17.10 12.75 36.74
CA ARG A 734 17.90 12.27 37.88
C ARG A 734 17.56 10.83 38.27
N PRO A 735 18.56 10.02 38.69
CA PRO A 735 18.30 8.73 39.31
C PRO A 735 17.84 8.93 40.76
N LEU A 736 16.86 8.15 41.17
CA LEU A 736 16.37 8.00 42.53
C LEU A 736 16.51 6.52 42.92
N PRO A 737 17.42 6.17 43.85
CA PRO A 737 17.58 4.79 44.29
C PRO A 737 16.26 4.23 44.85
N PHE A 738 15.87 3.05 44.39
CA PHE A 738 14.67 2.35 44.86
C PHE A 738 15.09 1.06 45.57
N PRO A 739 15.01 0.96 46.91
CA PRO A 739 15.61 -0.13 47.68
C PRO A 739 15.10 -1.55 47.36
N LEU A 740 13.94 -1.65 46.70
CA LEU A 740 13.27 -2.92 46.40
C LEU A 740 13.44 -3.37 44.94
N SER A 741 14.28 -2.68 44.16
CA SER A 741 14.70 -3.06 42.80
C SER A 741 16.20 -2.79 42.66
N ASP A 742 16.87 -3.55 41.80
CA ASP A 742 18.24 -3.23 41.37
C ASP A 742 18.27 -2.22 40.22
N HIS A 743 17.11 -1.75 39.77
CA HIS A 743 16.98 -0.58 38.90
C HIS A 743 16.69 0.68 39.74
N HIS A 744 17.28 1.79 39.33
CA HIS A 744 16.98 3.11 39.88
C HIS A 744 15.70 3.66 39.23
N CYS A 745 14.87 4.34 40.03
CA CYS A 745 13.75 5.12 39.50
C CYS A 745 14.32 6.37 38.81
N ILE A 746 13.90 6.65 37.58
CA ILE A 746 14.36 7.81 36.81
C ILE A 746 13.28 8.88 36.86
N LEU A 747 13.56 10.00 37.50
CA LEU A 747 12.67 11.16 37.51
C LEU A 747 13.05 12.12 36.39
N PHE A 748 12.06 12.66 35.68
CA PHE A 748 12.27 13.70 34.68
C PHE A 748 11.00 14.55 34.49
N SER A 749 11.16 15.73 33.90
CA SER A 749 10.06 16.68 33.70
C SER A 749 10.00 17.15 32.25
N ALA A 750 8.78 17.26 31.72
CA ALA A 750 8.53 17.84 30.39
C ALA A 750 7.60 19.07 30.52
N PRO A 751 7.82 20.15 29.76
CA PRO A 751 7.00 21.35 29.86
C PRO A 751 5.60 21.13 29.28
N LEU A 752 4.58 21.58 30.01
CA LEU A 752 3.22 21.73 29.54
C LEU A 752 3.07 23.16 28.98
N PRO A 753 2.84 23.36 27.67
CA PRO A 753 2.34 24.64 27.19
C PRO A 753 0.99 24.90 27.86
N SER A 754 0.79 26.12 28.40
CA SER A 754 -0.37 26.47 29.22
C SER A 754 -1.71 26.18 28.52
N PRO A 755 -2.65 25.44 29.15
CA PRO A 755 -4.03 25.40 28.70
C PRO A 755 -4.72 26.72 29.07
N HIS A 756 -5.35 27.39 28.10
CA HIS A 756 -6.32 28.45 28.42
C HIS A 756 -7.46 27.83 29.23
N HIS A 757 -7.56 28.20 30.51
CA HIS A 757 -8.61 27.74 31.42
C HIS A 757 -10.00 28.10 30.89
N SER A 758 -10.85 27.10 30.62
CA SER A 758 -12.30 27.28 30.58
C SER A 758 -12.91 26.69 31.86
N THR A 759 -13.56 27.54 32.65
CA THR A 759 -14.27 27.16 33.88
C THR A 759 -15.51 26.33 33.55
N LYS A 760 -15.65 25.14 34.15
CA LYS A 760 -16.86 24.30 34.03
C LYS A 760 -18.07 25.00 34.66
N ARG A 761 -19.19 25.12 33.92
CA ARG A 761 -20.50 25.57 34.44
C ARG A 761 -21.44 24.40 34.67
N SER A 762 -22.24 24.49 35.73
CA SER A 762 -23.37 23.60 36.01
C SER A 762 -24.57 23.99 35.15
N ILE A 763 -25.22 23.00 34.52
CA ILE A 763 -26.42 23.19 33.69
C ILE A 763 -27.57 22.39 34.30
N SER A 764 -28.73 23.03 34.42
CA SER A 764 -30.00 22.42 34.83
C SER A 764 -30.99 22.39 33.67
N PHE A 765 -31.77 21.32 33.55
CA PHE A 765 -32.77 21.12 32.49
C PHE A 765 -34.20 21.34 33.01
N ARG A 766 -35.13 21.76 32.13
CA ARG A 766 -36.57 21.88 32.46
C ARG A 766 -37.38 20.84 31.67
N ASN A 767 -38.35 20.23 32.35
CA ASN A 767 -39.16 19.13 31.83
C ASN A 767 -40.19 19.61 30.78
N ILE A 768 -40.06 19.09 29.56
CA ILE A 768 -40.76 19.53 28.35
C ILE A 768 -42.26 19.13 28.37
N LYS A 769 -42.65 18.16 29.21
CA LYS A 769 -44.04 17.68 29.29
C LYS A 769 -45.05 18.70 29.85
N PHE A 770 -44.57 19.81 30.41
CA PHE A 770 -45.41 20.87 31.00
C PHE A 770 -45.49 22.14 30.15
N VAL A 771 -44.91 22.15 28.94
CA VAL A 771 -44.91 23.35 28.09
C VAL A 771 -46.21 23.41 27.29
N ASN A 772 -46.98 24.48 27.49
CA ASN A 772 -48.21 24.72 26.74
C ASN A 772 -47.89 25.25 25.33
N PRO A 773 -48.29 24.54 24.25
CA PRO A 773 -47.92 24.88 22.87
C PRO A 773 -48.46 26.23 22.40
N LEU A 774 -49.64 26.65 22.86
CA LEU A 774 -50.28 27.89 22.42
C LEU A 774 -49.55 29.12 22.98
N THR A 775 -49.14 29.04 24.24
CA THR A 775 -48.37 30.11 24.90
C THR A 775 -46.97 30.23 24.30
N LEU A 776 -46.37 29.10 23.93
CA LEU A 776 -45.09 29.06 23.22
C LEU A 776 -45.20 29.67 21.82
N SER A 777 -46.27 29.35 21.07
CA SER A 777 -46.52 29.91 19.75
C SER A 777 -46.67 31.43 19.80
N GLN A 778 -47.41 31.97 20.77
CA GLN A 778 -47.59 33.42 20.92
C GLN A 778 -46.28 34.16 21.27
N LEU A 779 -45.42 33.53 22.08
CA LEU A 779 -44.08 34.06 22.41
C LEU A 779 -43.12 34.04 21.23
N ILE A 780 -43.23 33.03 20.35
CA ILE A 780 -42.41 32.94 19.14
C ILE A 780 -42.87 33.98 18.11
N SER A 781 -44.18 34.15 17.94
CA SER A 781 -44.75 35.14 17.01
C SER A 781 -44.48 36.58 17.42
N SER A 782 -44.33 36.88 18.71
CA SER A 782 -43.99 38.23 19.19
C SER A 782 -42.49 38.56 19.14
N ALA A 783 -41.63 37.57 18.90
CA ALA A 783 -40.17 37.71 18.93
C ALA A 783 -39.51 37.87 17.54
N LEU A 784 -40.27 37.80 16.45
CA LEU A 784 -39.76 37.98 15.08
C LEU A 784 -40.09 39.39 14.54
N PRO A 785 -39.10 40.18 14.05
CA PRO A 785 -39.36 41.49 13.47
C PRO A 785 -39.90 41.39 12.01
N PRO A 786 -40.67 42.38 11.53
CA PRO A 786 -41.21 42.36 10.16
C PRO A 786 -40.17 42.88 9.14
N ASP A 787 -40.00 42.10 8.07
CA ASP A 787 -39.37 42.37 6.76
C ASP A 787 -38.23 43.39 6.64
N SER A 788 -37.05 42.90 6.24
CA SER A 788 -36.12 43.67 5.40
C SER A 788 -35.56 42.79 4.27
N ALA A 789 -35.76 43.25 3.03
CA ALA A 789 -35.40 42.60 1.77
C ALA A 789 -33.86 42.48 1.59
N PRO A 790 -33.38 41.54 0.75
CA PRO A 790 -31.94 41.33 0.57
C PRO A 790 -31.30 42.43 -0.30
N PRO A 791 -30.04 42.84 -0.04
CA PRO A 791 -29.33 43.75 -0.93
C PRO A 791 -28.85 43.00 -2.19
N LEU A 792 -29.18 43.56 -3.34
CA LEU A 792 -28.53 43.30 -4.62
C LEU A 792 -27.08 43.81 -4.56
N PHE A 793 -26.12 42.97 -4.95
CA PHE A 793 -24.77 43.43 -5.29
C PHE A 793 -24.48 43.10 -6.77
N THR A 794 -24.14 44.17 -7.48
CA THR A 794 -23.49 44.22 -8.80
C THR A 794 -22.10 43.63 -8.80
#